data_AF-A0A9P5RXK2-F1
#
_entry.id   AF-A0A9P5RXK2-F1
#
_cell.length_a   1.000
_cell.length_b   1.000
_cell.length_c   1.000
_cell.angle_alpha   90.00
_cell.angle_beta   90.00
_cell.angle_gamma   90.00
#
_symmetry.space_group_name_H-M   'P 1'
#
loop_
_entity.id
_entity.type
_entity.pdbx_description
1 polymer ?
#
loop_
_entity_poly.entity_id
_entity_poly.type
_entity_poly.pdbx_seq_one_letter_code
_entity_poly.pdbx_strand_id
1 'polypeptide(L)'
;MASPSRNGPNLGDNILLLPSSQATTPSATTTSSFQDEASLAPSPLNPVHTHNHLVPHNNNNSTSSPSLQPSATQQQAVNSFSPLRSTSSISSRSSTSSSSIGRSGGRNGPFSSAGAGTLTAGTTQPITAANSSLSATAHAGEGVHRGSGRPAKDSPYSANREHGAKASQFFHNYILAPFQSLQVYLSSSTRDREASASTYHPAVRKLPPWLLPHYRGRKPIIRSTVLRPLCRLLLLTVILAVLIVSTLFYSFREGQPELADYRSLTEFNWTPINPRSYLSPMNASFGENYDVLLDGHSHSRYSDGRMSSETLLKWHIANGFNAVIVSDHNSINGGLAALEVAENEEYAGKITVIPAMELTTCRLHMNLIGINETIDIAIKKWPTDDELRQTIARTHELGGLAIINHIPWSNTTEYGYELPRMQNHPSREQLVEMGIDGFEIANGGTLDTISLKFIQDHNLILITGTDVHYPDSNAYSWTILNTNGNRTIDNIMAQLKARRTSFLFDPTGTQPLAYPPENPLYYKTAPPTLLGQYFQMFWIDQTGMYSFSPTGGSCHQEYITIRWKLIGYFVAWVLVGFLLFEAARLLIVGCCWGPFLRRRRYLQKKKRMEEEGLVAGSSGLDGGGGERRRSSVDAGRHELEDQSQRV
;
A
#
# COMPACT_ATOMS: atom_id res chain seq x y z
N MET A 1 23.32 4.98 16.71
CA MET A 1 24.24 4.98 17.86
C MET A 1 23.69 4.04 18.94
N ALA A 2 24.58 3.45 19.75
CA ALA A 2 24.33 2.82 21.06
C ALA A 2 23.15 1.82 21.24
N SER A 3 23.51 0.54 21.37
CA SER A 3 22.92 -0.38 22.37
C SER A 3 23.94 -0.51 23.53
N PRO A 4 23.57 -0.84 24.79
CA PRO A 4 23.75 -2.26 25.20
C PRO A 4 22.88 -2.79 26.37
N SER A 5 22.55 -4.09 26.33
CA SER A 5 22.62 -5.10 27.43
C SER A 5 22.12 -6.44 26.86
N ARG A 6 22.75 -7.62 27.03
CA ARG A 6 23.43 -8.31 28.16
C ARG A 6 22.50 -8.70 29.32
N ASN A 7 21.90 -9.89 29.23
CA ASN A 7 22.22 -11.04 30.09
C ASN A 7 21.61 -12.33 29.51
N GLY A 8 22.19 -13.49 29.82
CA GLY A 8 21.68 -14.82 29.46
C GLY A 8 21.94 -15.83 30.59
N PRO A 9 21.63 -17.12 30.36
CA PRO A 9 22.57 -18.17 30.77
C PRO A 9 22.82 -19.22 29.68
N ASN A 10 23.96 -19.93 29.80
CA ASN A 10 24.41 -20.97 28.86
C ASN A 10 23.82 -22.36 29.18
N LEU A 11 23.78 -23.24 28.17
CA LEU A 11 24.27 -24.64 28.25
C LEU A 11 24.12 -25.35 26.88
N GLY A 12 25.09 -26.18 26.48
CA GLY A 12 24.95 -27.16 25.38
C GLY A 12 26.01 -27.08 24.28
N ASP A 13 27.23 -27.58 24.54
CA ASP A 13 28.28 -27.70 23.53
C ASP A 13 28.05 -28.89 22.58
N ASN A 14 28.41 -28.73 21.29
CA ASN A 14 28.86 -29.79 20.39
C ASN A 14 29.43 -29.20 19.09
N ILE A 15 30.76 -29.07 19.00
CA ILE A 15 31.48 -28.72 17.76
C ILE A 15 32.52 -29.80 17.47
N LEU A 16 32.44 -30.40 16.29
CA LEU A 16 33.46 -31.28 15.75
C LEU A 16 34.55 -30.45 15.06
N LEU A 17 35.78 -30.53 15.57
CA LEU A 17 36.96 -29.86 15.02
C LEU A 17 37.80 -30.84 14.18
N LEU A 18 38.13 -30.44 12.95
CA LEU A 18 39.34 -30.88 12.23
C LEU A 18 39.95 -29.68 11.47
N PRO A 19 41.26 -29.71 11.15
CA PRO A 19 42.09 -28.51 11.27
C PRO A 19 42.40 -27.75 9.98
N SER A 20 42.87 -26.51 10.15
CA SER A 20 43.46 -25.66 9.11
C SER A 20 44.99 -25.85 8.98
N SER A 21 45.53 -25.45 7.83
CA SER A 21 46.98 -25.35 7.58
C SER A 21 47.42 -23.89 7.44
N GLN A 22 48.64 -23.60 7.91
CA GLN A 22 49.29 -22.29 7.93
C GLN A 22 49.35 -21.65 6.52
N ALA A 23 49.16 -20.35 6.25
CA ALA A 23 49.43 -19.07 6.96
C ALA A 23 50.77 -18.40 6.58
N THR A 24 50.69 -17.19 6.00
CA THR A 24 51.64 -16.06 6.20
C THR A 24 51.03 -14.76 5.69
N THR A 25 51.17 -13.67 6.46
CA THR A 25 51.01 -12.27 6.02
C THR A 25 52.36 -11.56 6.12
N PRO A 26 52.48 -10.35 5.53
CA PRO A 26 52.90 -9.22 6.36
C PRO A 26 52.05 -7.96 6.13
N SER A 27 52.23 -6.94 6.98
CA SER A 27 51.33 -5.77 7.10
C SER A 27 51.97 -4.44 6.70
N ALA A 28 51.18 -3.56 6.07
CA ALA A 28 51.21 -2.09 6.17
C ALA A 28 49.85 -1.57 5.61
N THR A 29 49.03 -0.68 6.19
CA THR A 29 49.14 0.39 7.20
C THR A 29 49.39 1.79 6.62
N THR A 30 48.47 2.72 6.95
CA THR A 30 48.52 4.20 6.86
C THR A 30 48.52 4.94 5.49
N THR A 31 47.31 5.37 5.09
CA THR A 31 46.86 6.78 4.87
C THR A 31 47.63 7.77 3.96
N SER A 32 46.90 8.32 2.96
CA SER A 32 46.81 9.75 2.49
C SER A 32 48.07 10.65 2.49
N SER A 33 48.35 11.47 1.47
CA SER A 33 47.47 12.54 0.94
C SER A 33 48.07 13.27 -0.30
N PHE A 34 47.24 14.00 -1.08
CA PHE A 34 47.44 15.37 -1.67
C PHE A 34 48.86 15.87 -2.08
N GLN A 35 49.12 16.58 -3.20
CA GLN A 35 48.28 17.20 -4.27
C GLN A 35 49.16 17.61 -5.50
N ASP A 36 48.53 18.19 -6.55
CA ASP A 36 49.02 19.23 -7.50
C ASP A 36 49.83 18.93 -8.81
N GLU A 37 49.16 19.26 -9.93
CA GLU A 37 49.54 20.20 -11.03
C GLU A 37 50.67 19.90 -12.07
N ALA A 38 50.24 19.95 -13.35
CA ALA A 38 50.74 20.75 -14.49
C ALA A 38 52.27 21.00 -14.75
N SER A 39 52.79 21.13 -16.00
CA SER A 39 52.28 20.93 -17.38
C SER A 39 53.44 21.09 -18.41
N LEU A 40 53.12 21.29 -19.71
CA LEU A 40 53.97 21.73 -20.86
C LEU A 40 54.57 20.65 -21.79
N ALA A 41 54.47 20.93 -23.09
CA ALA A 41 55.16 20.29 -24.24
C ALA A 41 55.95 21.38 -25.02
N PRO A 42 56.83 21.05 -25.99
CA PRO A 42 56.37 20.89 -27.38
C PRO A 42 57.17 19.91 -28.29
N SER A 43 56.67 19.65 -29.50
CA SER A 43 57.30 18.87 -30.61
C SER A 43 58.34 19.69 -31.42
N PRO A 44 59.16 19.09 -32.34
CA PRO A 44 58.70 18.94 -33.76
C PRO A 44 59.38 17.87 -34.70
N LEU A 45 58.67 17.53 -35.80
CA LEU A 45 59.09 17.24 -37.21
C LEU A 45 59.97 16.03 -37.69
N ASN A 46 59.37 15.25 -38.63
CA ASN A 46 59.82 14.57 -39.90
C ASN A 46 61.27 14.72 -40.44
N PRO A 47 61.84 13.77 -41.28
CA PRO A 47 61.29 13.29 -42.61
C PRO A 47 61.72 11.83 -43.10
N VAL A 48 61.67 11.34 -44.37
CA VAL A 48 60.66 11.17 -45.50
C VAL A 48 61.20 10.16 -46.60
N HIS A 49 60.31 9.42 -47.34
CA HIS A 49 60.51 8.65 -48.62
C HIS A 49 61.35 7.32 -48.63
N THR A 50 61.31 6.41 -49.65
CA THR A 50 60.81 6.41 -51.07
C THR A 50 60.21 5.03 -51.57
N HIS A 51 59.76 4.94 -52.84
CA HIS A 51 58.99 3.84 -53.51
C HIS A 51 59.78 2.65 -54.10
N ASN A 52 59.08 1.55 -54.48
CA ASN A 52 59.09 1.05 -55.88
C ASN A 52 57.89 0.14 -56.30
N HIS A 53 57.76 -0.16 -57.61
CA HIS A 53 56.59 -0.76 -58.30
C HIS A 53 56.55 -2.30 -58.44
N LEU A 54 55.35 -2.90 -58.64
CA LEU A 54 54.89 -3.55 -59.90
C LEU A 54 53.50 -4.23 -59.82
N VAL A 55 52.76 -4.28 -60.95
CA VAL A 55 51.42 -4.91 -61.15
C VAL A 55 51.29 -5.37 -62.63
N PRO A 56 50.70 -6.54 -62.95
CA PRO A 56 49.55 -6.56 -63.88
C PRO A 56 48.52 -7.73 -63.70
N HIS A 57 47.21 -7.40 -63.73
CA HIS A 57 46.09 -8.12 -64.39
C HIS A 57 45.78 -9.64 -64.09
N ASN A 58 44.55 -10.18 -64.25
CA ASN A 58 43.25 -9.58 -64.61
C ASN A 58 42.02 -10.36 -64.07
N ASN A 59 40.90 -9.63 -63.97
CA ASN A 59 39.50 -10.06 -63.77
C ASN A 59 39.05 -11.15 -64.80
N ASN A 60 38.06 -12.03 -64.54
CA ASN A 60 36.62 -11.67 -64.54
C ASN A 60 35.63 -12.81 -64.13
N ASN A 61 34.46 -12.36 -63.65
CA ASN A 61 33.07 -12.87 -63.74
C ASN A 61 32.69 -13.78 -64.95
N SER A 62 31.59 -14.56 -64.97
CA SER A 62 30.42 -14.73 -64.06
C SER A 62 29.52 -15.95 -64.40
N THR A 63 28.70 -16.38 -63.43
CA THR A 63 27.34 -16.99 -63.53
C THR A 63 26.96 -17.94 -64.69
N SER A 64 26.47 -19.16 -64.37
CA SER A 64 25.09 -19.60 -64.70
C SER A 64 24.76 -21.03 -64.24
N SER A 65 23.47 -21.34 -64.20
CA SER A 65 22.79 -22.64 -64.01
C SER A 65 21.59 -22.63 -65.00
N PRO A 66 20.97 -23.76 -65.46
CA PRO A 66 20.53 -24.85 -64.57
C PRO A 66 20.34 -26.28 -65.17
N SER A 67 19.90 -27.21 -64.30
CA SER A 67 18.85 -28.24 -64.52
C SER A 67 19.15 -29.66 -65.08
N LEU A 68 18.50 -30.62 -64.39
CA LEU A 68 17.86 -31.89 -64.84
C LEU A 68 18.64 -33.23 -64.94
N GLN A 69 17.88 -34.28 -64.58
CA GLN A 69 18.20 -35.72 -64.38
C GLN A 69 17.77 -36.57 -65.63
N PRO A 70 17.61 -37.93 -65.61
CA PRO A 70 17.98 -38.99 -64.65
C PRO A 70 18.66 -40.26 -65.26
N SER A 71 19.12 -41.22 -64.41
CA SER A 71 18.86 -42.69 -64.50
C SER A 71 19.89 -43.60 -63.78
N ALA A 72 19.39 -44.43 -62.86
CA ALA A 72 19.52 -45.90 -62.63
C ALA A 72 20.68 -46.73 -63.27
N THR A 73 21.09 -47.93 -62.77
CA THR A 73 20.37 -49.01 -62.03
C THR A 73 21.33 -49.99 -61.28
N GLN A 74 20.76 -50.94 -60.48
CA GLN A 74 21.33 -52.14 -59.78
C GLN A 74 21.57 -51.97 -58.25
N GLN A 75 20.85 -52.67 -57.34
CA GLN A 75 20.83 -54.12 -56.95
C GLN A 75 22.05 -54.50 -56.07
N GLN A 76 21.97 -55.29 -54.97
CA GLN A 76 20.90 -55.95 -54.18
C GLN A 76 21.52 -56.43 -52.81
N ALA A 77 20.88 -57.06 -51.80
CA ALA A 77 19.50 -57.53 -51.51
C ALA A 77 19.24 -57.75 -49.99
N VAL A 78 17.99 -57.49 -49.55
CA VAL A 78 17.10 -58.30 -48.66
C VAL A 78 17.61 -58.92 -47.33
N ASN A 79 16.94 -58.55 -46.22
CA ASN A 79 16.20 -59.52 -45.37
C ASN A 79 15.13 -58.84 -44.49
N SER A 80 14.11 -59.61 -44.07
CA SER A 80 12.92 -59.12 -43.36
C SER A 80 12.38 -60.17 -42.37
N PHE A 81 11.55 -59.77 -41.39
CA PHE A 81 10.26 -60.42 -41.04
C PHE A 81 9.57 -59.76 -39.82
N SER A 82 8.24 -59.81 -39.80
CA SER A 82 7.37 -59.57 -38.64
C SER A 82 6.17 -60.53 -38.72
N PRO A 83 5.54 -60.92 -37.59
CA PRO A 83 4.11 -61.22 -37.67
C PRO A 83 3.24 -60.81 -36.46
N LEU A 84 2.15 -60.12 -36.82
CA LEU A 84 0.77 -60.33 -36.35
C LEU A 84 0.28 -59.86 -34.96
N ARG A 85 -1.06 -59.73 -34.92
CA ARG A 85 -1.91 -59.22 -33.84
C ARG A 85 -2.37 -60.34 -32.90
N SER A 86 -2.80 -59.96 -31.69
CA SER A 86 -4.04 -60.53 -31.13
C SER A 86 -4.83 -59.46 -30.37
N THR A 87 -6.15 -59.62 -30.29
CA THR A 87 -7.08 -58.70 -29.60
C THR A 87 -7.84 -59.43 -28.51
N SER A 88 -7.94 -58.86 -27.31
CA SER A 88 -9.07 -59.13 -26.42
C SER A 88 -9.29 -57.99 -25.43
N SER A 89 -10.56 -57.78 -25.08
CA SER A 89 -11.04 -57.01 -23.94
C SER A 89 -11.94 -57.92 -23.11
N ILE A 90 -12.17 -57.60 -21.83
CA ILE A 90 -13.41 -57.78 -21.03
C ILE A 90 -13.15 -57.83 -19.51
N SER A 91 -14.15 -57.36 -18.75
CA SER A 91 -14.42 -57.55 -17.31
C SER A 91 -13.36 -57.15 -16.27
N SER A 92 -13.66 -56.00 -15.66
CA SER A 92 -13.62 -55.77 -14.23
C SER A 92 -13.96 -56.97 -13.32
N ARG A 93 -13.29 -57.04 -12.15
CA ARG A 93 -13.99 -57.11 -10.85
C ARG A 93 -13.10 -56.73 -9.68
N SER A 94 -13.74 -56.24 -8.61
CA SER A 94 -13.14 -55.94 -7.31
C SER A 94 -13.09 -57.17 -6.40
N SER A 95 -12.16 -57.19 -5.44
CA SER A 95 -12.42 -57.60 -4.06
C SER A 95 -11.22 -57.32 -3.16
N THR A 96 -11.46 -57.28 -1.85
CA THR A 96 -10.53 -56.85 -0.80
C THR A 96 -10.05 -58.03 0.06
N SER A 97 -8.81 -57.97 0.52
CA SER A 97 -8.41 -58.33 1.89
C SER A 97 -7.06 -57.68 2.18
N SER A 98 -6.80 -56.94 3.26
CA SER A 98 -7.22 -56.98 4.68
C SER A 98 -6.40 -57.93 5.56
N SER A 99 -5.41 -57.36 6.24
CA SER A 99 -4.94 -57.84 7.55
C SER A 99 -4.81 -56.64 8.47
N SER A 100 -5.27 -56.76 9.72
CA SER A 100 -5.31 -55.66 10.69
C SER A 100 -5.11 -56.20 12.10
N ILE A 101 -4.44 -55.43 12.95
CA ILE A 101 -4.41 -55.45 14.43
C ILE A 101 -3.56 -54.23 14.85
N GLY A 102 -3.90 -53.42 15.85
CA GLY A 102 -5.17 -53.36 16.58
C GLY A 102 -5.04 -52.77 18.00
N ARG A 103 -6.09 -52.05 18.44
CA ARG A 103 -6.37 -51.52 19.80
C ARG A 103 -5.60 -50.25 20.23
N SER A 104 -6.15 -49.38 21.10
CA SER A 104 -7.53 -49.08 21.58
C SER A 104 -7.43 -47.87 22.55
N GLY A 105 -8.41 -47.01 22.83
CA GLY A 105 -9.84 -46.81 22.49
C GLY A 105 -10.32 -45.58 23.31
N GLY A 106 -11.58 -45.15 23.40
CA GLY A 106 -12.86 -45.63 22.85
C GLY A 106 -14.05 -45.10 23.70
N ARG A 107 -15.30 -45.26 23.22
CA ARG A 107 -16.60 -44.78 23.77
C ARG A 107 -17.04 -43.36 23.34
N ASN A 108 -18.33 -43.06 23.14
CA ASN A 108 -19.46 -43.69 22.40
C ASN A 108 -20.70 -42.76 22.52
N GLY A 109 -21.61 -42.77 21.54
CA GLY A 109 -22.92 -42.05 21.60
C GLY A 109 -23.98 -42.77 22.47
N PRO A 110 -25.31 -42.43 22.38
CA PRO A 110 -26.04 -42.57 21.09
C PRO A 110 -27.25 -41.63 20.79
N PHE A 111 -27.59 -41.55 19.48
CA PHE A 111 -28.91 -41.46 18.81
C PHE A 111 -30.03 -40.39 19.08
N SER A 112 -30.53 -39.90 17.92
CA SER A 112 -31.94 -39.64 17.51
C SER A 112 -32.75 -38.36 17.88
N SER A 113 -33.18 -37.70 16.78
CA SER A 113 -34.50 -37.09 16.48
C SER A 113 -35.02 -35.81 17.17
N ALA A 114 -35.27 -34.81 16.31
CA ALA A 114 -36.40 -33.85 16.28
C ALA A 114 -36.73 -32.97 17.50
N GLY A 115 -36.53 -31.65 17.34
CA GLY A 115 -37.09 -30.60 18.19
C GLY A 115 -36.78 -29.20 17.64
N ALA A 116 -37.72 -28.26 17.69
CA ALA A 116 -37.53 -26.90 17.22
C ALA A 116 -36.88 -26.01 18.30
N GLY A 117 -35.97 -25.11 17.91
CA GLY A 117 -35.27 -24.20 18.84
C GLY A 117 -34.73 -22.95 18.14
N THR A 118 -35.29 -21.80 18.50
CA THR A 118 -35.01 -20.47 17.92
C THR A 118 -33.63 -19.86 18.26
N LEU A 119 -33.13 -19.04 17.33
CA LEU A 119 -32.30 -17.84 17.53
C LEU A 119 -30.89 -18.00 18.15
N THR A 120 -29.87 -17.75 17.32
CA THR A 120 -29.15 -16.45 17.32
C THR A 120 -28.52 -16.22 15.93
N ALA A 121 -28.75 -15.05 15.33
CA ALA A 121 -28.16 -14.70 14.04
C ALA A 121 -26.91 -13.81 14.21
N GLY A 122 -25.81 -14.17 13.56
CA GLY A 122 -24.68 -13.27 13.34
C GLY A 122 -24.95 -12.41 12.12
N THR A 123 -24.95 -11.08 12.26
CA THR A 123 -25.37 -10.16 11.19
C THR A 123 -24.22 -9.81 10.25
N THR A 124 -23.97 -10.66 9.26
CA THR A 124 -23.29 -10.26 8.01
C THR A 124 -24.31 -9.59 7.08
N GLN A 125 -23.95 -8.44 6.48
CA GLN A 125 -24.76 -7.71 5.51
C GLN A 125 -23.86 -7.22 4.36
N PRO A 126 -24.17 -7.54 3.09
CA PRO A 126 -23.51 -6.92 1.95
C PRO A 126 -24.06 -5.50 1.71
N ILE A 127 -23.22 -4.60 1.20
CA ILE A 127 -23.63 -3.25 0.82
C ILE A 127 -23.76 -3.18 -0.71
N THR A 128 -24.97 -2.96 -1.22
CA THR A 128 -25.20 -2.64 -2.63
C THR A 128 -24.94 -1.16 -2.89
N ALA A 129 -24.04 -0.86 -3.84
CA ALA A 129 -23.79 0.50 -4.30
C ALA A 129 -24.95 1.06 -5.14
N ALA A 130 -25.20 2.36 -5.04
CA ALA A 130 -26.19 3.08 -5.84
C ALA A 130 -25.54 4.33 -6.47
N ASN A 131 -25.47 4.36 -7.80
CA ASN A 131 -24.92 5.49 -8.55
C ASN A 131 -25.88 6.69 -8.56
N SER A 132 -25.34 7.90 -8.44
CA SER A 132 -26.09 9.13 -8.69
C SER A 132 -25.22 10.21 -9.36
N SER A 133 -25.07 10.11 -10.68
CA SER A 133 -24.58 11.20 -11.53
C SER A 133 -25.72 12.16 -11.86
N LEU A 134 -25.53 13.48 -11.74
CA LEU A 134 -26.30 14.46 -12.51
C LEU A 134 -25.58 15.81 -12.60
N SER A 135 -25.74 16.45 -13.77
CA SER A 135 -25.08 17.70 -14.14
C SER A 135 -25.82 18.94 -13.61
N ALA A 136 -25.11 20.08 -13.54
CA ALA A 136 -25.66 21.35 -13.12
C ALA A 136 -25.65 22.37 -14.28
N THR A 137 -26.83 22.80 -14.71
CA THR A 137 -27.04 24.02 -15.51
C THR A 137 -28.29 24.74 -15.00
N ALA A 138 -28.23 26.06 -14.87
CA ALA A 138 -29.31 26.88 -14.36
C ALA A 138 -29.65 28.01 -15.33
N HIS A 139 -30.95 28.26 -15.53
CA HIS A 139 -31.47 29.47 -16.15
C HIS A 139 -32.79 29.87 -15.48
N ALA A 140 -33.07 31.16 -15.43
CA ALA A 140 -34.22 31.73 -14.74
C ALA A 140 -35.36 32.10 -15.70
N GLY A 141 -36.58 32.23 -15.17
CA GLY A 141 -37.75 32.76 -15.87
C GLY A 141 -38.87 33.10 -14.89
N GLU A 142 -39.46 34.28 -15.03
CA GLU A 142 -40.55 34.79 -14.18
C GLU A 142 -41.93 34.41 -14.74
N GLY A 143 -42.98 34.43 -13.90
CA GLY A 143 -44.35 34.26 -14.35
C GLY A 143 -45.37 34.34 -13.21
N VAL A 144 -46.28 35.33 -13.27
CA VAL A 144 -47.34 35.56 -12.28
C VAL A 144 -48.69 35.54 -12.95
N HIS A 145 -49.68 34.82 -12.40
CA HIS A 145 -51.10 35.24 -12.48
C HIS A 145 -51.97 34.57 -11.39
N ARG A 146 -53.12 35.18 -11.09
CA ARG A 146 -54.12 34.71 -10.10
C ARG A 146 -55.34 34.08 -10.78
N GLY A 147 -55.94 33.08 -10.14
CA GLY A 147 -57.28 32.54 -10.45
C GLY A 147 -57.77 31.62 -9.33
N SER A 148 -59.06 31.61 -8.99
CA SER A 148 -59.59 30.96 -7.77
C SER A 148 -60.75 29.99 -8.02
N GLY A 149 -60.63 28.76 -7.54
CA GLY A 149 -61.71 27.76 -7.51
C GLY A 149 -61.37 26.56 -6.61
N ARG A 150 -62.36 26.03 -5.88
CA ARG A 150 -62.28 24.87 -4.98
C ARG A 150 -63.68 24.26 -4.79
N PRO A 151 -63.83 23.01 -4.30
CA PRO A 151 -62.79 22.04 -3.97
C PRO A 151 -62.91 20.71 -4.73
N ALA A 152 -61.77 20.04 -4.97
CA ALA A 152 -61.72 18.60 -5.24
C ALA A 152 -61.28 17.85 -3.97
N LYS A 153 -61.74 16.61 -3.82
CA LYS A 153 -61.33 15.70 -2.74
C LYS A 153 -60.09 14.88 -3.12
N ASP A 154 -59.44 14.36 -2.07
CA ASP A 154 -58.55 13.20 -2.05
C ASP A 154 -57.30 13.24 -2.96
N SER A 155 -56.18 13.69 -2.35
CA SER A 155 -54.81 13.57 -2.87
C SER A 155 -53.85 13.35 -1.68
N PRO A 156 -52.85 12.45 -1.77
CA PRO A 156 -52.08 11.96 -0.62
C PRO A 156 -51.05 12.94 -0.02
N TYR A 157 -51.15 14.24 -0.32
CA TYR A 157 -50.19 15.27 0.13
C TYR A 157 -50.53 15.92 1.50
N SER A 158 -51.50 15.40 2.23
CA SER A 158 -51.94 15.96 3.54
C SER A 158 -50.95 15.69 4.68
N ALA A 159 -50.25 14.55 4.68
CA ALA A 159 -49.44 14.08 5.82
C ALA A 159 -48.31 15.04 6.24
N ASN A 160 -47.61 15.66 5.29
CA ASN A 160 -46.46 16.52 5.60
C ASN A 160 -46.83 17.84 6.30
N ARG A 161 -48.10 18.26 6.28
CA ARG A 161 -48.51 19.53 6.90
C ARG A 161 -48.63 19.45 8.43
N GLU A 162 -49.01 18.29 8.98
CA GLU A 162 -49.02 18.09 10.44
C GLU A 162 -47.61 17.98 11.03
N HIS A 163 -46.68 17.31 10.35
CA HIS A 163 -45.31 17.17 10.84
C HIS A 163 -44.57 18.51 10.89
N GLY A 164 -44.75 19.37 9.88
CA GLY A 164 -44.22 20.75 9.91
C GLY A 164 -44.79 21.58 11.06
N ALA A 165 -46.10 21.47 11.33
CA ALA A 165 -46.74 22.16 12.45
C ALA A 165 -46.21 21.67 13.81
N LYS A 166 -46.11 20.35 14.02
CA LYS A 166 -45.60 19.75 15.26
C LYS A 166 -44.12 20.07 15.49
N ALA A 167 -43.28 20.07 14.44
CA ALA A 167 -41.88 20.47 14.51
C ALA A 167 -41.71 21.97 14.85
N SER A 168 -42.48 22.85 14.18
CA SER A 168 -42.48 24.29 14.48
C SER A 168 -42.91 24.58 15.92
N GLN A 169 -43.99 23.94 16.38
CA GLN A 169 -44.50 24.09 17.74
C GLN A 169 -43.52 23.53 18.80
N PHE A 170 -42.78 22.47 18.49
CA PHE A 170 -41.69 21.97 19.34
C PHE A 170 -40.54 22.98 19.42
N PHE A 171 -40.07 23.50 18.27
CA PHE A 171 -38.98 24.48 18.21
C PHE A 171 -39.35 25.79 18.94
N HIS A 172 -40.61 26.23 18.82
CA HIS A 172 -41.08 27.42 19.50
C HIS A 172 -41.18 27.21 21.02
N ASN A 173 -41.79 26.10 21.47
CA ASN A 173 -42.03 25.84 22.90
C ASN A 173 -40.78 25.42 23.68
N TYR A 174 -39.84 24.69 23.06
CA TYR A 174 -38.69 24.10 23.76
C TYR A 174 -37.34 24.76 23.43
N ILE A 175 -37.26 25.63 22.41
CA ILE A 175 -36.02 26.35 22.07
C ILE A 175 -36.22 27.86 22.14
N LEU A 176 -37.17 28.44 21.38
CA LEU A 176 -37.33 29.90 21.31
C LEU A 176 -37.91 30.53 22.58
N ALA A 177 -39.04 30.01 23.09
CA ALA A 177 -39.69 30.57 24.28
C ALA A 177 -38.81 30.50 25.55
N PRO A 178 -38.04 29.42 25.81
CA PRO A 178 -37.05 29.41 26.89
C PRO A 178 -35.93 30.44 26.68
N PHE A 179 -35.46 30.64 25.44
CA PHE A 179 -34.38 31.60 25.14
C PHE A 179 -34.84 33.04 25.33
N GLN A 180 -36.05 33.39 24.85
CA GLN A 180 -36.66 34.71 25.08
C GLN A 180 -36.96 34.94 26.56
N SER A 181 -37.46 33.93 27.28
CA SER A 181 -37.67 34.00 28.73
C SER A 181 -36.35 34.23 29.49
N LEU A 182 -35.26 33.58 29.06
CA LEU A 182 -33.93 33.77 29.61
C LEU A 182 -33.39 35.17 29.29
N GLN A 183 -33.66 35.71 28.10
CA GLN A 183 -33.24 37.05 27.68
C GLN A 183 -33.94 38.14 28.48
N VAL A 184 -35.27 38.04 28.66
CA VAL A 184 -36.07 38.94 29.52
C VAL A 184 -35.69 38.81 31.00
N TYR A 185 -35.39 37.59 31.46
CA TYR A 185 -34.82 37.39 32.80
C TYR A 185 -33.49 38.15 32.92
N LEU A 186 -32.54 37.95 32.00
CA LEU A 186 -31.22 38.59 32.03
C LEU A 186 -31.25 40.12 31.87
N SER A 187 -32.29 40.71 31.25
CA SER A 187 -32.44 42.17 31.13
C SER A 187 -33.20 42.85 32.30
N SER A 188 -33.80 42.09 33.21
CA SER A 188 -34.53 42.63 34.37
C SER A 188 -33.60 43.06 35.51
N SER A 189 -33.91 44.19 36.18
CA SER A 189 -33.15 44.64 37.34
C SER A 189 -33.35 43.71 38.54
N THR A 190 -32.45 43.74 39.51
CA THR A 190 -32.58 42.93 40.73
C THR A 190 -33.79 43.31 41.59
N ARG A 191 -34.39 44.48 41.39
CA ARG A 191 -35.47 45.03 42.23
C ARG A 191 -36.87 44.59 41.78
N ASP A 192 -37.04 44.26 40.50
CA ASP A 192 -38.35 43.91 39.91
C ASP A 192 -38.71 42.42 40.10
N ARG A 193 -37.72 41.59 40.44
CA ARG A 193 -37.84 40.13 40.47
C ARG A 193 -38.57 39.56 41.69
N GLU A 194 -38.72 40.34 42.76
CA GLU A 194 -39.42 39.89 43.98
C GLU A 194 -40.95 40.10 43.91
N ALA A 195 -41.44 40.88 42.94
CA ALA A 195 -42.84 41.32 42.88
C ALA A 195 -43.82 40.41 42.09
N SER A 196 -43.34 39.37 41.37
CA SER A 196 -44.20 38.56 40.47
C SER A 196 -44.02 37.03 40.63
N ALA A 197 -43.84 36.56 41.87
CA ALA A 197 -43.70 35.13 42.17
C ALA A 197 -45.00 34.31 41.92
N SER A 198 -46.16 34.98 41.81
CA SER A 198 -47.49 34.37 41.64
C SER A 198 -47.82 33.92 40.22
N THR A 199 -47.09 34.37 39.20
CA THR A 199 -47.59 34.45 37.81
C THR A 199 -47.01 33.38 36.86
N TYR A 200 -46.30 32.37 37.38
CA TYR A 200 -45.56 31.40 36.55
C TYR A 200 -46.29 30.08 36.29
N HIS A 201 -46.18 29.60 35.05
CA HIS A 201 -46.87 28.45 34.48
C HIS A 201 -46.62 27.13 35.26
N PRO A 202 -47.64 26.26 35.45
CA PRO A 202 -47.55 25.07 36.33
C PRO A 202 -46.47 24.04 35.93
N ALA A 203 -45.96 24.07 34.70
CA ALA A 203 -44.83 23.24 34.27
C ALA A 203 -43.57 23.44 35.14
N VAL A 204 -43.31 24.66 35.62
CA VAL A 204 -42.14 24.97 36.45
C VAL A 204 -42.19 24.24 37.80
N ARG A 205 -43.38 23.92 38.32
CA ARG A 205 -43.57 23.22 39.60
C ARG A 205 -43.17 21.73 39.57
N LYS A 206 -42.91 21.15 38.39
CA LYS A 206 -42.44 19.76 38.24
C LYS A 206 -40.92 19.63 38.06
N LEU A 207 -40.17 20.73 38.00
CA LEU A 207 -38.70 20.68 38.00
C LEU A 207 -38.20 20.32 39.40
N PRO A 208 -37.29 19.33 39.54
CA PRO A 208 -36.65 19.03 40.83
C PRO A 208 -35.99 20.29 41.45
N PRO A 209 -36.04 20.49 42.79
CA PRO A 209 -35.59 21.75 43.41
C PRO A 209 -34.17 22.20 43.09
N TRP A 210 -33.28 21.28 42.69
CA TRP A 210 -31.91 21.55 42.28
C TRP A 210 -31.76 22.18 40.87
N LEU A 211 -32.83 22.25 40.07
CA LEU A 211 -32.88 22.95 38.78
C LEU A 211 -33.31 24.43 38.89
N LEU A 212 -33.81 24.88 40.04
CA LEU A 212 -34.26 26.26 40.23
C LEU A 212 -33.07 27.22 40.53
N PRO A 213 -33.03 28.46 39.97
CA PRO A 213 -31.88 29.36 40.11
C PRO A 213 -31.53 29.82 41.53
N HIS A 214 -32.43 29.65 42.51
CA HIS A 214 -32.32 30.23 43.85
C HIS A 214 -32.38 29.20 45.00
N TYR A 215 -32.03 27.94 44.73
CA TYR A 215 -31.81 26.96 45.81
C TYR A 215 -30.58 27.33 46.66
N ARG A 216 -30.78 28.05 47.77
CA ARG A 216 -29.73 28.50 48.72
C ARG A 216 -29.18 27.39 49.64
N GLY A 217 -29.30 26.13 49.24
CA GLY A 217 -28.51 25.04 49.85
C GLY A 217 -27.03 25.14 49.45
N ARG A 218 -26.15 24.38 50.14
CA ARG A 218 -24.72 24.26 49.76
C ARG A 218 -24.61 23.95 48.27
N LYS A 219 -23.91 24.78 47.48
CA LYS A 219 -23.69 24.56 46.04
C LYS A 219 -23.17 23.11 45.85
N PRO A 220 -23.90 22.21 45.16
CA PRO A 220 -23.55 20.81 45.16
C PRO A 220 -22.21 20.61 44.47
N ILE A 221 -21.22 20.15 45.24
CA ILE A 221 -19.80 20.06 44.85
C ILE A 221 -19.65 19.32 43.51
N ILE A 222 -20.47 18.29 43.32
CA ILE A 222 -20.73 17.50 42.10
C ILE A 222 -20.78 18.35 40.82
N ARG A 223 -21.50 19.49 40.81
CA ARG A 223 -21.62 20.38 39.64
C ARG A 223 -20.30 21.06 39.24
N SER A 224 -19.31 21.09 40.12
CA SER A 224 -18.01 21.74 39.88
C SER A 224 -16.86 20.76 39.70
N THR A 225 -16.85 19.62 40.39
CA THR A 225 -15.77 18.62 40.30
C THR A 225 -16.00 17.54 39.25
N VAL A 226 -17.24 17.10 39.01
CA VAL A 226 -17.51 15.96 38.11
C VAL A 226 -18.01 16.41 36.74
N LEU A 227 -19.02 17.30 36.69
CA LEU A 227 -19.63 17.73 35.43
C LEU A 227 -18.62 18.47 34.51
N ARG A 228 -17.68 19.23 35.09
CA ARG A 228 -16.72 20.03 34.32
C ARG A 228 -15.66 19.18 33.59
N PRO A 229 -15.01 18.17 34.21
CA PRO A 229 -14.24 17.17 33.47
C PRO A 229 -15.08 16.44 32.41
N LEU A 230 -16.29 15.99 32.72
CA LEU A 230 -17.13 15.28 31.74
C LEU A 230 -17.41 16.11 30.47
N CYS A 231 -17.68 17.41 30.60
CA CYS A 231 -17.81 18.29 29.43
C CYS A 231 -16.51 18.43 28.61
N ARG A 232 -15.33 18.35 29.24
CA ARG A 232 -14.04 18.36 28.52
C ARG A 232 -13.68 17.02 27.91
N LEU A 233 -14.06 15.91 28.53
CA LEU A 233 -13.95 14.57 27.94
C LEU A 233 -14.84 14.46 26.70
N LEU A 234 -16.08 14.98 26.77
CA LEU A 234 -16.98 15.06 25.61
C LEU A 234 -16.37 15.92 24.49
N LEU A 235 -15.81 17.10 24.82
CA LEU A 235 -15.13 17.96 23.85
C LEU A 235 -13.92 17.25 23.21
N LEU A 236 -13.08 16.56 24.01
CA LEU A 236 -11.97 15.75 23.50
C LEU A 236 -12.46 14.64 22.58
N THR A 237 -13.56 13.96 22.93
CA THR A 237 -14.17 12.91 22.10
C THR A 237 -14.66 13.47 20.77
N VAL A 238 -15.29 14.65 20.76
CA VAL A 238 -15.74 15.33 19.52
C VAL A 238 -14.55 15.76 18.66
N ILE A 239 -13.53 16.38 19.25
CA ILE A 239 -12.30 16.76 18.53
C ILE A 239 -11.64 15.53 17.92
N LEU A 240 -11.52 14.44 18.68
CA LEU A 240 -10.88 13.20 18.23
C LEU A 240 -11.68 12.51 17.12
N ALA A 241 -13.02 12.47 17.22
CA ALA A 241 -13.88 11.91 16.18
C ALA A 241 -13.79 12.71 14.88
N VAL A 242 -13.82 14.05 14.95
CA VAL A 242 -13.63 14.92 13.78
C VAL A 242 -12.24 14.70 13.17
N LEU A 243 -11.19 14.65 14.00
CA LEU A 243 -9.81 14.45 13.56
C LEU A 243 -9.62 13.10 12.86
N ILE A 244 -10.13 12.01 13.43
CA ILE A 244 -10.11 10.67 12.81
C ILE A 244 -10.82 10.71 11.46
N VAL A 245 -12.09 11.13 11.41
CA VAL A 245 -12.88 11.11 10.16
C VAL A 245 -12.25 11.99 9.08
N SER A 246 -11.78 13.20 9.41
CA SER A 246 -11.17 14.09 8.44
C SER A 246 -9.81 13.61 7.94
N THR A 247 -8.98 13.02 8.80
CA THR A 247 -7.66 12.51 8.40
C THR A 247 -7.78 11.21 7.60
N LEU A 248 -8.70 10.32 7.96
CA LEU A 248 -9.03 9.15 7.14
C LEU A 248 -9.49 9.55 5.74
N PHE A 249 -10.50 10.43 5.63
CA PHE A 249 -10.97 10.92 4.33
C PHE A 249 -9.86 11.62 3.52
N TYR A 250 -8.97 12.35 4.19
CA TYR A 250 -7.83 12.99 3.52
C TYR A 250 -6.76 12.00 3.03
N SER A 251 -6.53 10.91 3.77
CA SER A 251 -5.46 9.93 3.48
C SER A 251 -5.79 9.02 2.31
N PHE A 252 -7.07 8.63 2.20
CA PHE A 252 -7.55 7.68 1.18
C PHE A 252 -8.21 8.37 -0.04
N ARG A 253 -8.04 9.69 -0.18
CA ARG A 253 -8.43 10.40 -1.41
C ARG A 253 -7.36 10.20 -2.50
N GLU A 254 -7.79 10.02 -3.74
CA GLU A 254 -6.92 9.85 -4.89
C GLU A 254 -5.91 11.00 -5.07
N GLY A 255 -4.79 10.71 -5.73
CA GLY A 255 -3.76 11.70 -6.04
C GLY A 255 -3.04 12.27 -4.81
N GLN A 256 -2.76 11.44 -3.79
CA GLN A 256 -1.77 11.84 -2.78
C GLN A 256 -0.38 11.83 -3.42
N PRO A 257 0.49 12.82 -3.12
CA PRO A 257 1.91 12.66 -3.39
C PRO A 257 2.42 11.43 -2.65
N GLU A 258 3.11 10.52 -3.35
CA GLU A 258 3.95 9.50 -2.73
C GLU A 258 5.19 10.17 -2.11
N LEU A 259 5.82 9.54 -1.11
CA LEU A 259 7.08 10.03 -0.53
C LEU A 259 8.22 10.03 -1.56
N ALA A 260 8.31 8.96 -2.35
CA ALA A 260 9.28 8.81 -3.42
C ALA A 260 8.82 9.52 -4.69
N ASP A 261 9.69 10.31 -5.33
CA ASP A 261 9.47 10.85 -6.67
C ASP A 261 10.19 10.01 -7.74
N TYR A 262 9.63 8.83 -8.04
CA TYR A 262 10.09 7.97 -9.14
C TYR A 262 10.10 8.64 -10.52
N ARG A 263 9.39 9.77 -10.71
CA ARG A 263 9.36 10.48 -12.00
C ARG A 263 10.56 11.40 -12.19
N SER A 264 11.22 11.78 -11.10
CA SER A 264 12.43 12.62 -11.11
C SER A 264 13.73 11.83 -11.33
N LEU A 265 13.71 10.51 -11.16
CA LEU A 265 14.84 9.64 -11.43
C LEU A 265 14.86 9.28 -12.93
N THR A 266 15.88 9.76 -13.65
CA THR A 266 16.05 9.50 -15.09
C THR A 266 17.36 8.79 -15.45
N GLU A 267 18.36 8.78 -14.57
CA GLU A 267 19.73 8.29 -14.86
C GLU A 267 20.25 7.29 -13.81
N PHE A 268 21.17 6.42 -14.25
CA PHE A 268 21.76 5.35 -13.43
C PHE A 268 23.30 5.44 -13.49
N ASN A 269 23.88 6.24 -12.59
CA ASN A 269 25.26 6.73 -12.68
C ASN A 269 26.35 5.74 -12.23
N TRP A 270 26.16 4.44 -12.39
CA TRP A 270 27.20 3.42 -12.15
C TRP A 270 27.78 2.87 -13.46
N THR A 271 28.99 2.32 -13.40
CA THR A 271 29.59 1.62 -14.54
C THR A 271 28.72 0.43 -14.94
N PRO A 272 28.29 0.30 -16.21
CA PRO A 272 27.45 -0.81 -16.67
C PRO A 272 28.00 -2.17 -16.24
N ILE A 273 27.14 -2.96 -15.59
CA ILE A 273 27.54 -4.21 -14.95
C ILE A 273 27.86 -5.25 -16.01
N ASN A 274 28.97 -5.97 -15.86
CA ASN A 274 29.32 -7.09 -16.73
C ASN A 274 29.15 -8.41 -15.97
N PRO A 275 27.98 -9.09 -16.05
CA PRO A 275 27.76 -10.35 -15.34
C PRO A 275 28.74 -11.45 -15.78
N ARG A 276 29.31 -11.36 -16.99
CA ARG A 276 30.30 -12.32 -17.51
C ARG A 276 31.66 -12.28 -16.80
N SER A 277 31.92 -11.25 -15.99
CA SER A 277 33.20 -11.12 -15.26
C SER A 277 33.24 -11.92 -13.96
N TYR A 278 32.10 -12.44 -13.49
CA TYR A 278 31.98 -13.22 -12.25
C TYR A 278 30.98 -14.40 -12.32
N LEU A 279 30.09 -14.46 -13.31
CA LEU A 279 29.14 -15.57 -13.52
C LEU A 279 29.49 -16.39 -14.76
N SER A 280 29.08 -17.67 -14.73
CA SER A 280 29.19 -18.61 -15.85
C SER A 280 27.81 -19.16 -16.25
N PRO A 281 27.61 -19.63 -17.50
CA PRO A 281 26.38 -20.27 -17.94
C PRO A 281 25.95 -21.44 -17.05
N MET A 282 24.69 -21.40 -16.57
CA MET A 282 24.12 -22.47 -15.73
C MET A 282 24.04 -23.83 -16.46
N ASN A 283 23.96 -23.80 -17.80
CA ASN A 283 24.32 -24.94 -18.65
C ASN A 283 25.76 -24.76 -19.18
N ALA A 284 26.73 -25.44 -18.57
CA ALA A 284 28.15 -25.37 -18.97
C ALA A 284 28.38 -25.79 -20.44
N SER A 285 27.55 -26.68 -21.00
CA SER A 285 27.63 -27.10 -22.40
C SER A 285 27.21 -26.02 -23.41
N PHE A 286 26.67 -24.88 -22.94
CA PHE A 286 26.32 -23.74 -23.79
C PHE A 286 27.56 -22.95 -24.25
N GLY A 287 28.64 -22.98 -23.46
CA GLY A 287 29.87 -22.24 -23.72
C GLY A 287 29.75 -20.72 -23.55
N GLU A 288 30.89 -20.04 -23.72
CA GLU A 288 31.05 -18.60 -23.43
C GLU A 288 30.70 -17.69 -24.62
N ASN A 289 30.49 -18.27 -25.81
CA ASN A 289 30.28 -17.58 -27.10
C ASN A 289 28.84 -17.06 -27.29
N TYR A 290 28.20 -16.58 -26.23
CA TYR A 290 26.94 -15.82 -26.31
C TYR A 290 27.23 -14.34 -26.53
N ASP A 291 26.33 -13.58 -27.14
CA ASP A 291 26.46 -12.13 -27.36
C ASP A 291 25.29 -11.32 -26.80
N VAL A 292 24.14 -11.97 -26.58
CA VAL A 292 22.96 -11.37 -25.95
C VAL A 292 22.92 -11.64 -24.43
N LEU A 293 22.53 -10.60 -23.69
CA LEU A 293 22.15 -10.59 -22.28
C LEU A 293 20.72 -10.02 -22.22
N LEU A 294 19.73 -10.91 -22.17
CA LEU A 294 18.30 -10.63 -22.28
C LEU A 294 17.62 -10.64 -20.90
N ASP A 295 16.80 -9.63 -20.64
CA ASP A 295 15.74 -9.72 -19.62
C ASP A 295 14.45 -10.24 -20.26
N GLY A 296 13.82 -11.25 -19.64
CA GLY A 296 12.59 -11.89 -20.09
C GLY A 296 11.29 -11.27 -19.58
N HIS A 297 11.35 -10.35 -18.61
CA HIS A 297 10.16 -9.83 -17.92
C HIS A 297 10.45 -8.45 -17.31
N SER A 298 9.77 -7.39 -17.77
CA SER A 298 9.91 -6.04 -17.20
C SER A 298 8.67 -5.17 -17.43
N HIS A 299 8.39 -4.26 -16.49
CA HIS A 299 7.19 -3.42 -16.47
C HIS A 299 7.50 -1.92 -16.52
N SER A 300 6.59 -1.14 -17.09
CA SER A 300 6.74 0.30 -17.26
C SER A 300 5.55 1.06 -16.69
N ARG A 301 5.58 2.41 -16.76
CA ARG A 301 4.44 3.26 -16.39
C ARG A 301 3.20 3.13 -17.31
N TYR A 302 3.18 2.18 -18.24
CA TYR A 302 1.96 1.81 -18.99
C TYR A 302 1.10 0.80 -18.23
N SER A 303 1.67 0.06 -17.27
CA SER A 303 0.97 -0.72 -16.25
C SER A 303 1.15 -0.06 -14.86
N ASP A 304 1.86 -0.70 -13.93
CA ASP A 304 2.11 -0.21 -12.56
C ASP A 304 3.60 -0.02 -12.21
N GLY A 305 4.49 -0.41 -13.13
CA GLY A 305 5.93 -0.11 -13.08
C GLY A 305 6.21 1.39 -12.99
N ARG A 306 7.27 1.78 -12.29
CA ARG A 306 7.54 3.18 -11.90
C ARG A 306 8.46 3.95 -12.84
N MET A 307 9.09 3.28 -13.80
CA MET A 307 10.02 3.86 -14.77
C MET A 307 9.34 4.24 -16.10
N SER A 308 9.77 5.34 -16.74
CA SER A 308 9.41 5.58 -18.16
C SER A 308 10.05 4.51 -19.04
N SER A 309 9.55 4.30 -20.26
CA SER A 309 10.16 3.35 -21.19
C SER A 309 11.65 3.65 -21.42
N GLU A 310 12.05 4.92 -21.57
CA GLU A 310 13.46 5.34 -21.64
C GLU A 310 14.24 5.04 -20.34
N THR A 311 13.67 5.38 -19.19
CA THR A 311 14.29 5.12 -17.87
C THR A 311 14.49 3.62 -17.66
N LEU A 312 13.53 2.81 -18.10
CA LEU A 312 13.58 1.35 -18.06
C LEU A 312 14.74 0.83 -18.92
N LEU A 313 14.92 1.33 -20.15
CA LEU A 313 16.08 0.96 -20.99
C LEU A 313 17.42 1.38 -20.37
N LYS A 314 17.49 2.57 -19.74
CA LYS A 314 18.69 3.01 -19.02
C LYS A 314 19.02 2.11 -17.83
N TRP A 315 18.02 1.69 -17.04
CA TRP A 315 18.20 0.72 -15.95
C TRP A 315 18.71 -0.63 -16.46
N HIS A 316 18.17 -1.12 -17.58
CA HIS A 316 18.62 -2.36 -18.21
C HIS A 316 20.08 -2.29 -18.67
N ILE A 317 20.46 -1.24 -19.40
CA ILE A 317 21.84 -1.01 -19.86
C ILE A 317 22.79 -0.91 -18.66
N ALA A 318 22.41 -0.19 -17.60
CA ALA A 318 23.23 -0.07 -16.39
C ALA A 318 23.39 -1.41 -15.63
N ASN A 319 22.39 -2.30 -15.69
CA ASN A 319 22.46 -3.67 -15.16
C ASN A 319 23.05 -4.70 -16.16
N GLY A 320 23.64 -4.25 -17.27
CA GLY A 320 24.38 -5.11 -18.21
C GLY A 320 23.54 -5.81 -19.26
N PHE A 321 22.24 -5.57 -19.30
CA PHE A 321 21.38 -6.10 -20.36
C PHE A 321 21.65 -5.39 -21.68
N ASN A 322 21.56 -6.15 -22.78
CA ASN A 322 21.63 -5.64 -24.14
C ASN A 322 20.47 -6.13 -25.03
N ALA A 323 19.52 -6.85 -24.44
CA ALA A 323 18.17 -7.01 -24.94
C ALA A 323 17.17 -7.03 -23.76
N VAL A 324 15.91 -6.68 -24.01
CA VAL A 324 14.84 -6.66 -23.00
C VAL A 324 13.49 -7.00 -23.63
N ILE A 325 12.69 -7.78 -22.90
CA ILE A 325 11.26 -7.95 -23.12
C ILE A 325 10.51 -7.00 -22.17
N VAL A 326 9.71 -6.11 -22.74
CA VAL A 326 8.87 -5.16 -21.99
C VAL A 326 7.43 -5.62 -22.13
N SER A 327 6.82 -5.98 -21.00
CA SER A 327 5.65 -6.88 -20.92
C SER A 327 4.59 -6.36 -19.96
N ASP A 328 4.22 -5.09 -20.08
CA ASP A 328 3.22 -4.43 -19.23
C ASP A 328 1.91 -5.24 -19.08
N HIS A 329 1.35 -5.27 -17.87
CA HIS A 329 0.14 -6.00 -17.53
C HIS A 329 -1.03 -5.71 -18.51
N ASN A 330 -1.52 -6.75 -19.18
CA ASN A 330 -2.69 -6.72 -20.06
C ASN A 330 -2.65 -5.66 -21.18
N SER A 331 -1.47 -5.16 -21.57
CA SER A 331 -1.34 -4.18 -22.65
C SER A 331 0.04 -4.17 -23.31
N ILE A 332 0.08 -4.20 -24.64
CA ILE A 332 1.34 -4.09 -25.40
C ILE A 332 1.93 -2.66 -25.44
N ASN A 333 1.17 -1.65 -24.98
CA ASN A 333 1.45 -0.24 -25.27
C ASN A 333 2.83 0.23 -24.77
N GLY A 334 3.27 -0.22 -23.59
CA GLY A 334 4.58 0.13 -23.05
C GLY A 334 5.74 -0.57 -23.75
N GLY A 335 5.51 -1.79 -24.25
CA GLY A 335 6.47 -2.52 -25.09
C GLY A 335 6.68 -1.87 -26.46
N LEU A 336 5.60 -1.39 -27.10
CA LEU A 336 5.70 -0.61 -28.33
C LEU A 336 6.40 0.74 -28.10
N ALA A 337 6.06 1.46 -27.01
CA ALA A 337 6.73 2.70 -26.65
C ALA A 337 8.22 2.51 -26.30
N ALA A 338 8.59 1.38 -25.68
CA ALA A 338 9.99 1.03 -25.44
C ALA A 338 10.74 0.72 -26.74
N LEU A 339 10.10 0.07 -27.72
CA LEU A 339 10.69 -0.16 -29.04
C LEU A 339 10.96 1.15 -29.77
N GLU A 340 9.98 2.07 -29.81
CA GLU A 340 10.15 3.42 -30.39
C GLU A 340 11.34 4.17 -29.74
N VAL A 341 11.50 4.08 -28.41
CA VAL A 341 12.68 4.66 -27.74
C VAL A 341 13.97 3.97 -28.16
N ALA A 342 14.00 2.64 -28.26
CA ALA A 342 15.20 1.87 -28.60
C ALA A 342 15.69 2.08 -30.05
N GLU A 343 14.79 2.42 -30.97
CA GLU A 343 15.12 2.69 -32.38
C GLU A 343 15.71 4.09 -32.61
N ASN A 344 15.61 5.01 -31.64
CA ASN A 344 16.25 6.33 -31.72
C ASN A 344 17.79 6.24 -31.72
N GLU A 345 18.45 7.23 -32.33
CA GLU A 345 19.92 7.30 -32.49
C GLU A 345 20.70 7.16 -31.18
N GLU A 346 20.12 7.54 -30.04
CA GLU A 346 20.75 7.36 -28.73
C GLU A 346 20.83 5.90 -28.29
N TYR A 347 19.84 5.05 -28.62
CA TYR A 347 19.73 3.67 -28.11
C TYR A 347 20.06 2.61 -29.16
N ALA A 348 19.99 2.97 -30.45
CA ALA A 348 20.27 2.11 -31.59
C ALA A 348 21.58 1.31 -31.40
N GLY A 349 21.47 -0.02 -31.38
CA GLY A 349 22.60 -0.94 -31.22
C GLY A 349 23.15 -1.10 -29.79
N LYS A 350 22.72 -0.28 -28.82
CA LYS A 350 23.02 -0.50 -27.40
C LYS A 350 22.16 -1.65 -26.85
N ILE A 351 20.84 -1.51 -26.96
CA ILE A 351 19.84 -2.45 -26.44
C ILE A 351 18.78 -2.78 -27.50
N THR A 352 18.32 -4.04 -27.55
CA THR A 352 17.22 -4.48 -28.42
C THR A 352 15.96 -4.72 -27.60
N VAL A 353 14.87 -4.03 -27.91
CA VAL A 353 13.56 -4.24 -27.26
C VAL A 353 12.73 -5.26 -28.05
N ILE A 354 12.06 -6.15 -27.33
CA ILE A 354 11.05 -7.07 -27.87
C ILE A 354 9.71 -6.71 -27.22
N PRO A 355 8.74 -6.16 -27.97
CA PRO A 355 7.40 -5.88 -27.44
C PRO A 355 6.70 -7.15 -26.95
N ALA A 356 6.01 -7.03 -25.82
CA ALA A 356 5.21 -8.09 -25.23
C ALA A 356 4.05 -7.48 -24.43
N MET A 357 3.21 -8.35 -23.87
CA MET A 357 2.34 -8.05 -22.73
C MET A 357 2.40 -9.22 -21.75
N GLU A 358 2.23 -8.96 -20.46
CA GLU A 358 1.89 -10.03 -19.51
C GLU A 358 0.38 -10.22 -19.52
N LEU A 359 -0.11 -11.39 -19.95
CA LEU A 359 -1.49 -11.77 -19.67
C LEU A 359 -1.64 -11.98 -18.16
N THR A 360 -2.33 -11.06 -17.51
CA THR A 360 -2.36 -10.90 -16.05
C THR A 360 -3.76 -11.27 -15.54
N THR A 361 -3.89 -12.39 -14.82
CA THR A 361 -5.18 -12.96 -14.37
C THR A 361 -5.08 -13.65 -13.02
N CYS A 362 -6.21 -13.94 -12.37
CA CYS A 362 -6.21 -14.65 -11.07
C CYS A 362 -5.94 -16.16 -11.16
N ARG A 363 -5.75 -16.70 -12.37
CA ARG A 363 -5.36 -18.11 -12.59
C ARG A 363 -3.89 -18.26 -12.91
N LEU A 364 -3.35 -17.39 -13.76
CA LEU A 364 -1.95 -17.43 -14.19
C LEU A 364 -1.49 -16.05 -14.67
N HIS A 365 -0.17 -15.89 -14.71
CA HIS A 365 0.53 -14.86 -15.47
C HIS A 365 1.29 -15.50 -16.63
N MET A 366 1.32 -14.84 -17.80
CA MET A 366 1.94 -15.39 -19.01
C MET A 366 2.42 -14.27 -19.95
N ASN A 367 3.73 -14.18 -20.17
CA ASN A 367 4.30 -13.25 -21.16
C ASN A 367 4.01 -13.73 -22.58
N LEU A 368 3.35 -12.86 -23.36
CA LEU A 368 3.05 -13.02 -24.78
C LEU A 368 4.06 -12.18 -25.56
N ILE A 369 5.12 -12.83 -26.04
CA ILE A 369 6.38 -12.19 -26.44
C ILE A 369 6.50 -12.08 -27.96
N GLY A 370 6.93 -10.93 -28.47
CA GLY A 370 7.18 -10.72 -29.90
C GLY A 370 5.90 -10.58 -30.72
N ILE A 371 4.86 -10.01 -30.11
CA ILE A 371 3.57 -9.68 -30.74
C ILE A 371 3.55 -8.19 -31.13
N ASN A 372 2.48 -7.72 -31.79
CA ASN A 372 2.31 -6.32 -32.22
C ASN A 372 0.92 -5.71 -31.91
N GLU A 373 0.02 -6.48 -31.28
CA GLU A 373 -1.31 -6.06 -30.82
C GLU A 373 -1.57 -6.61 -29.40
N THR A 374 -2.51 -6.03 -28.65
CA THR A 374 -2.95 -6.58 -27.35
C THR A 374 -3.94 -7.71 -27.58
N ILE A 375 -3.71 -8.89 -26.99
CA ILE A 375 -4.57 -10.07 -27.16
C ILE A 375 -5.59 -10.13 -26.01
N ASP A 376 -6.81 -9.65 -26.26
CA ASP A 376 -7.83 -9.40 -25.22
C ASP A 376 -8.65 -10.62 -24.78
N ILE A 377 -8.60 -11.72 -25.56
CA ILE A 377 -9.41 -12.94 -25.41
C ILE A 377 -9.48 -13.44 -23.96
N ALA A 378 -8.35 -13.47 -23.26
CA ALA A 378 -8.24 -13.95 -21.88
C ALA A 378 -8.11 -12.83 -20.82
N ILE A 379 -8.21 -11.54 -21.19
CA ILE A 379 -8.07 -10.38 -20.28
C ILE A 379 -9.32 -10.25 -19.39
N LYS A 380 -9.46 -11.18 -18.44
CA LYS A 380 -10.54 -11.27 -17.45
C LYS A 380 -10.04 -11.91 -16.17
N LYS A 381 -10.73 -11.65 -15.06
CA LYS A 381 -10.36 -12.14 -13.74
C LYS A 381 -10.15 -13.66 -13.67
N TRP A 382 -11.05 -14.43 -14.29
CA TRP A 382 -11.05 -15.90 -14.29
C TRP A 382 -11.26 -16.43 -15.73
N PRO A 383 -10.20 -16.57 -16.55
CA PRO A 383 -10.33 -17.16 -17.88
C PRO A 383 -10.55 -18.68 -17.80
N THR A 384 -11.30 -19.22 -18.76
CA THR A 384 -11.41 -20.66 -18.99
C THR A 384 -10.16 -21.22 -19.67
N ASP A 385 -9.96 -22.54 -19.61
CA ASP A 385 -8.84 -23.21 -20.28
C ASP A 385 -8.88 -22.98 -21.81
N ASP A 386 -10.07 -22.93 -22.41
CA ASP A 386 -10.21 -22.72 -23.86
C ASP A 386 -9.93 -21.27 -24.29
N GLU A 387 -10.19 -20.28 -23.42
CA GLU A 387 -9.79 -18.89 -23.65
C GLU A 387 -8.27 -18.72 -23.52
N LEU A 388 -7.63 -19.44 -22.58
CA LEU A 388 -6.17 -19.51 -22.48
C LEU A 388 -5.54 -20.13 -23.73
N ARG A 389 -6.08 -21.26 -24.22
CA ARG A 389 -5.67 -21.87 -25.51
C ARG A 389 -5.82 -20.90 -26.67
N GLN A 390 -6.92 -20.13 -26.73
CA GLN A 390 -7.16 -19.15 -27.79
C GLN A 390 -6.17 -17.98 -27.73
N THR A 391 -5.81 -17.48 -26.54
CA THR A 391 -4.75 -16.47 -26.39
C THR A 391 -3.37 -17.01 -26.82
N ILE A 392 -3.03 -18.25 -26.46
CA ILE A 392 -1.78 -18.89 -26.90
C ILE A 392 -1.77 -19.04 -28.43
N ALA A 393 -2.84 -19.57 -29.02
CA ALA A 393 -2.97 -19.71 -30.47
C ALA A 393 -2.86 -18.35 -31.20
N ARG A 394 -3.51 -17.30 -30.70
CA ARG A 394 -3.39 -15.94 -31.26
C ARG A 394 -1.96 -15.40 -31.14
N THR A 395 -1.26 -15.71 -30.06
CA THR A 395 0.16 -15.35 -29.88
C THR A 395 1.02 -16.02 -30.96
N HIS A 396 0.75 -17.28 -31.28
CA HIS A 396 1.44 -18.00 -32.37
C HIS A 396 1.06 -17.50 -33.77
N GLU A 397 -0.19 -17.10 -34.01
CA GLU A 397 -0.63 -16.49 -35.28
C GLU A 397 0.14 -15.20 -35.60
N LEU A 398 0.44 -14.39 -34.57
CA LEU A 398 1.28 -13.19 -34.68
C LEU A 398 2.78 -13.52 -34.79
N GLY A 399 3.16 -14.80 -34.71
CA GLY A 399 4.55 -15.24 -34.71
C GLY A 399 5.27 -15.03 -33.37
N GLY A 400 4.55 -14.78 -32.28
CA GLY A 400 5.10 -14.62 -30.94
C GLY A 400 5.44 -15.94 -30.23
N LEU A 401 5.62 -15.86 -28.92
CA LEU A 401 5.84 -16.97 -27.98
C LEU A 401 5.00 -16.77 -26.72
N ALA A 402 4.46 -17.85 -26.15
CA ALA A 402 3.72 -17.84 -24.89
C ALA A 402 4.53 -18.51 -23.77
N ILE A 403 4.97 -17.72 -22.79
CA ILE A 403 5.81 -18.17 -21.67
C ILE A 403 5.08 -17.97 -20.34
N ILE A 404 5.05 -18.99 -19.49
CA ILE A 404 4.40 -18.91 -18.16
C ILE A 404 5.35 -18.31 -17.13
N ASN A 405 4.85 -17.33 -16.38
CA ASN A 405 5.64 -16.53 -15.44
C ASN A 405 5.61 -17.11 -14.01
N HIS A 406 6.73 -16.94 -13.30
CA HIS A 406 6.92 -17.02 -11.84
C HIS A 406 6.04 -18.00 -11.04
N ILE A 407 5.90 -19.25 -11.49
CA ILE A 407 5.08 -20.29 -10.82
C ILE A 407 5.33 -20.40 -9.29
N PRO A 408 6.57 -20.29 -8.75
CA PRO A 408 6.78 -20.31 -7.30
C PRO A 408 6.07 -19.18 -6.57
N TRP A 409 6.04 -17.96 -7.13
CA TRP A 409 5.33 -16.82 -6.56
C TRP A 409 3.81 -16.99 -6.68
N SER A 410 3.33 -17.49 -7.82
CA SER A 410 1.92 -17.74 -8.14
C SER A 410 1.27 -18.77 -7.20
N ASN A 411 2.01 -19.84 -6.89
CA ASN A 411 1.56 -20.94 -6.03
C ASN A 411 1.88 -20.76 -4.53
N THR A 412 2.64 -19.72 -4.17
CA THR A 412 2.87 -19.37 -2.75
C THR A 412 1.57 -18.92 -2.10
N THR A 413 1.39 -19.24 -0.82
CA THR A 413 0.23 -18.82 -0.01
C THR A 413 0.14 -17.29 0.08
N GLU A 414 -1.04 -16.73 -0.21
CA GLU A 414 -1.24 -15.29 -0.16
C GLU A 414 -1.41 -14.78 1.28
N TYR A 415 -0.84 -13.61 1.59
CA TYR A 415 -0.75 -13.15 2.98
C TYR A 415 -2.14 -12.86 3.60
N GLY A 416 -2.49 -13.66 4.62
CA GLY A 416 -3.78 -13.63 5.31
C GLY A 416 -4.75 -14.73 4.89
N TYR A 417 -4.50 -15.39 3.76
CA TYR A 417 -5.36 -16.42 3.20
C TYR A 417 -4.73 -17.80 3.38
N GLU A 418 -5.56 -18.84 3.46
CA GLU A 418 -5.10 -20.24 3.41
C GLU A 418 -5.17 -20.78 1.96
N LEU A 419 -4.85 -19.90 0.98
CA LEU A 419 -4.97 -20.13 -0.46
C LEU A 419 -3.73 -19.60 -1.20
N PRO A 420 -3.38 -20.15 -2.38
CA PRO A 420 -2.32 -19.60 -3.23
C PRO A 420 -2.68 -18.20 -3.75
N ARG A 421 -1.69 -17.43 -4.25
CA ARG A 421 -1.94 -16.16 -4.94
C ARG A 421 -2.82 -16.33 -6.16
N MET A 422 -2.56 -17.37 -6.94
CA MET A 422 -3.37 -17.74 -8.09
C MET A 422 -4.16 -19.01 -7.80
N GLN A 423 -5.48 -18.88 -7.82
CA GLN A 423 -6.38 -20.00 -7.55
C GLN A 423 -6.70 -20.69 -8.87
N ASN A 424 -6.69 -22.03 -8.88
CA ASN A 424 -6.90 -22.83 -10.08
C ASN A 424 -5.87 -22.55 -11.20
N HIS A 425 -4.63 -22.26 -10.82
CA HIS A 425 -3.47 -22.26 -11.72
C HIS A 425 -3.34 -23.66 -12.35
N PRO A 426 -3.25 -23.78 -13.69
CA PRO A 426 -3.11 -25.09 -14.32
C PRO A 426 -1.77 -25.75 -13.99
N SER A 427 -1.70 -27.08 -14.05
CA SER A 427 -0.44 -27.82 -13.88
C SER A 427 0.51 -27.63 -15.07
N ARG A 428 1.80 -27.94 -14.92
CA ARG A 428 2.78 -27.76 -16.02
C ARG A 428 2.43 -28.62 -17.24
N GLU A 429 1.87 -29.80 -17.00
CA GLU A 429 1.33 -30.70 -18.03
C GLU A 429 0.13 -30.07 -18.74
N GLN A 430 -0.84 -29.53 -18.00
CA GLN A 430 -1.99 -28.82 -18.59
C GLN A 430 -1.56 -27.60 -19.42
N LEU A 431 -0.54 -26.86 -18.97
CA LEU A 431 -0.02 -25.70 -19.69
C LEU A 431 0.65 -26.11 -21.01
N VAL A 432 1.39 -27.23 -21.03
CA VAL A 432 1.92 -27.83 -22.28
C VAL A 432 0.78 -28.33 -23.18
N GLU A 433 -0.28 -28.93 -22.64
CA GLU A 433 -1.48 -29.31 -23.40
C GLU A 433 -2.25 -28.09 -23.93
N MET A 434 -2.11 -26.90 -23.32
CA MET A 434 -2.64 -25.64 -23.85
C MET A 434 -1.75 -25.02 -24.94
N GLY A 435 -0.51 -25.50 -25.10
CA GLY A 435 0.41 -25.10 -26.17
C GLY A 435 1.48 -24.08 -25.80
N ILE A 436 1.77 -23.86 -24.52
CA ILE A 436 2.84 -22.92 -24.11
C ILE A 436 4.22 -23.34 -24.64
N ASP A 437 5.07 -22.35 -24.92
CA ASP A 437 6.41 -22.58 -25.47
C ASP A 437 7.45 -22.86 -24.38
N GLY A 438 7.24 -22.36 -23.16
CA GLY A 438 8.19 -22.49 -22.05
C GLY A 438 7.79 -21.79 -20.75
N PHE A 439 8.74 -21.72 -19.82
CA PHE A 439 8.55 -21.12 -18.50
C PHE A 439 9.68 -20.13 -18.16
N GLU A 440 9.32 -19.10 -17.39
CA GLU A 440 10.27 -18.29 -16.63
C GLU A 440 10.84 -19.15 -15.49
N ILE A 441 12.12 -19.52 -15.58
CA ILE A 441 12.78 -20.39 -14.59
C ILE A 441 13.48 -19.61 -13.48
N ALA A 442 13.72 -18.31 -13.67
CA ALA A 442 14.16 -17.41 -12.61
C ALA A 442 13.39 -16.10 -12.72
N ASN A 443 12.86 -15.65 -11.59
CA ASN A 443 12.08 -14.42 -11.41
C ASN A 443 12.62 -13.72 -10.17
N GLY A 444 13.23 -12.54 -10.36
CA GLY A 444 14.06 -11.91 -9.32
C GLY A 444 15.07 -12.90 -8.73
N GLY A 445 15.24 -12.90 -7.40
CA GLY A 445 16.13 -13.83 -6.69
C GLY A 445 15.64 -15.28 -6.59
N THR A 446 14.53 -15.67 -7.24
CA THR A 446 13.90 -17.00 -7.09
C THR A 446 14.15 -17.89 -8.30
N LEU A 447 14.77 -19.06 -8.10
CA LEU A 447 15.04 -20.06 -9.14
C LEU A 447 14.05 -21.25 -9.05
N ASP A 448 13.16 -21.40 -10.03
CA ASP A 448 12.25 -22.54 -10.16
C ASP A 448 12.95 -23.77 -10.74
N THR A 449 13.66 -24.48 -9.86
CA THR A 449 14.31 -25.76 -10.17
C THR A 449 13.34 -26.85 -10.63
N ILE A 450 12.05 -26.75 -10.33
CA ILE A 450 11.02 -27.71 -10.75
C ILE A 450 10.64 -27.45 -12.21
N SER A 451 10.36 -26.21 -12.59
CA SER A 451 10.17 -25.83 -14.00
C SER A 451 11.43 -26.09 -14.83
N LEU A 452 12.62 -25.81 -14.30
CA LEU A 452 13.88 -26.08 -15.00
C LEU A 452 14.06 -27.56 -15.34
N LYS A 453 13.74 -28.47 -14.40
CA LYS A 453 13.77 -29.92 -14.68
C LYS A 453 12.68 -30.35 -15.66
N PHE A 454 11.48 -29.79 -15.53
CA PHE A 454 10.37 -30.07 -16.45
C PHE A 454 10.67 -29.64 -17.89
N ILE A 455 11.30 -28.46 -18.08
CA ILE A 455 11.77 -27.98 -19.40
C ILE A 455 12.79 -28.93 -20.03
N GLN A 456 13.69 -29.51 -19.23
CA GLN A 456 14.68 -30.49 -19.72
C GLN A 456 14.01 -31.79 -20.21
N ASP A 457 12.97 -32.25 -19.52
CA ASP A 457 12.23 -33.48 -19.88
C ASP A 457 11.29 -33.27 -21.09
N HIS A 458 10.69 -32.08 -21.21
CA HIS A 458 9.70 -31.76 -22.24
C HIS A 458 10.28 -30.99 -23.45
N ASN A 459 11.57 -30.64 -23.43
CA ASN A 459 12.26 -29.86 -24.47
C ASN A 459 11.52 -28.54 -24.79
N LEU A 460 11.39 -27.66 -23.80
CA LEU A 460 10.69 -26.38 -23.90
C LEU A 460 11.68 -25.19 -23.88
N ILE A 461 11.18 -23.96 -24.04
CA ILE A 461 11.97 -22.74 -23.83
C ILE A 461 12.20 -22.53 -22.32
N LEU A 462 13.40 -22.08 -21.96
CA LEU A 462 13.68 -21.44 -20.68
C LEU A 462 14.00 -19.96 -20.90
N ILE A 463 13.48 -19.11 -20.02
CA ILE A 463 13.80 -17.67 -19.92
C ILE A 463 13.93 -17.27 -18.45
N THR A 464 14.48 -16.09 -18.19
CA THR A 464 14.60 -15.49 -16.85
C THR A 464 14.19 -14.03 -16.90
N GLY A 465 13.39 -13.59 -15.93
CA GLY A 465 12.93 -12.22 -15.81
C GLY A 465 13.47 -11.53 -14.55
N THR A 466 13.74 -10.22 -14.63
CA THR A 466 13.91 -9.43 -13.40
C THR A 466 12.56 -9.09 -12.77
N ASP A 467 11.50 -9.01 -13.57
CA ASP A 467 10.17 -8.58 -13.16
C ASP A 467 10.20 -7.16 -12.55
N VAL A 468 11.04 -6.31 -13.15
CA VAL A 468 11.38 -5.01 -12.59
C VAL A 468 10.21 -4.03 -12.69
N HIS A 469 9.66 -3.69 -11.52
CA HIS A 469 8.66 -2.63 -11.35
C HIS A 469 9.27 -1.33 -10.80
N TYR A 470 10.41 -1.40 -10.08
CA TYR A 470 10.99 -0.28 -9.32
C TYR A 470 12.49 -0.09 -9.64
N PRO A 471 13.02 1.15 -9.71
CA PRO A 471 14.42 1.42 -10.04
C PRO A 471 15.43 1.00 -8.96
N ASP A 472 14.96 0.81 -7.72
CA ASP A 472 15.67 0.24 -6.58
C ASP A 472 15.49 -1.29 -6.45
N SER A 473 15.08 -1.96 -7.53
CA SER A 473 15.20 -3.42 -7.70
C SER A 473 16.61 -3.79 -8.18
N ASN A 474 17.11 -4.96 -7.77
CA ASN A 474 18.32 -5.56 -8.31
C ASN A 474 18.00 -6.40 -9.56
N ALA A 475 18.98 -6.58 -10.44
CA ALA A 475 18.96 -7.63 -11.46
C ALA A 475 19.62 -8.91 -10.91
N TYR A 476 18.95 -10.05 -11.06
CA TYR A 476 19.39 -11.35 -10.49
C TYR A 476 19.76 -12.38 -11.56
N SER A 477 19.31 -12.18 -12.79
CA SER A 477 19.39 -13.18 -13.85
C SER A 477 19.45 -12.55 -15.23
N TRP A 478 20.19 -13.18 -16.15
CA TRP A 478 20.28 -12.78 -17.54
C TRP A 478 20.07 -14.02 -18.41
N THR A 479 19.07 -14.01 -19.29
CA THR A 479 18.94 -15.05 -20.33
C THR A 479 20.01 -14.81 -21.38
N ILE A 480 20.74 -15.87 -21.75
CA ILE A 480 21.86 -15.78 -22.69
C ILE A 480 21.61 -16.61 -23.95
N LEU A 481 21.97 -16.02 -25.08
CA LEU A 481 21.86 -16.61 -26.41
C LEU A 481 22.87 -15.98 -27.38
N ASN A 482 23.10 -16.65 -28.51
CA ASN A 482 24.08 -16.26 -29.52
C ASN A 482 23.39 -15.95 -30.85
N THR A 483 23.40 -14.69 -31.29
CA THR A 483 22.97 -14.26 -32.63
C THR A 483 24.15 -13.96 -33.57
N ASN A 484 25.37 -14.31 -33.17
CA ASN A 484 26.63 -14.11 -33.89
C ASN A 484 26.89 -12.62 -34.25
N GLY A 485 26.58 -11.72 -33.32
CA GLY A 485 26.71 -10.27 -33.43
C GLY A 485 25.45 -9.56 -33.93
N ASN A 486 24.54 -10.28 -34.60
CA ASN A 486 23.37 -9.70 -35.25
C ASN A 486 22.15 -9.69 -34.30
N ARG A 487 22.18 -8.83 -33.28
CA ARG A 487 21.22 -8.78 -32.15
C ARG A 487 19.85 -8.17 -32.49
N THR A 488 19.31 -8.41 -33.69
CA THR A 488 17.95 -7.99 -34.08
C THR A 488 16.86 -8.83 -33.39
N ILE A 489 15.64 -8.28 -33.29
CA ILE A 489 14.45 -8.96 -32.75
C ILE A 489 14.27 -10.34 -33.39
N ASP A 490 14.27 -10.41 -34.72
CA ASP A 490 14.10 -11.66 -35.48
C ASP A 490 15.11 -12.74 -35.08
N ASN A 491 16.39 -12.38 -34.92
CA ASN A 491 17.44 -13.33 -34.57
C ASN A 491 17.36 -13.79 -33.11
N ILE A 492 16.96 -12.90 -32.20
CA ILE A 492 16.74 -13.24 -30.78
C ILE A 492 15.53 -14.18 -30.68
N MET A 493 14.40 -13.82 -31.32
CA MET A 493 13.21 -14.67 -31.41
C MET A 493 13.50 -16.01 -32.11
N ALA A 494 14.42 -16.05 -33.08
CA ALA A 494 14.86 -17.29 -33.72
C ALA A 494 15.68 -18.18 -32.77
N GLN A 495 16.57 -17.64 -31.92
CA GLN A 495 17.26 -18.46 -30.91
C GLN A 495 16.30 -18.96 -29.81
N LEU A 496 15.36 -18.11 -29.37
CA LEU A 496 14.30 -18.49 -28.43
C LEU A 496 13.45 -19.65 -29.00
N LYS A 497 12.90 -19.50 -30.20
CA LYS A 497 12.15 -20.56 -30.91
C LYS A 497 12.97 -21.83 -31.14
N ALA A 498 14.28 -21.70 -31.40
CA ALA A 498 15.21 -22.82 -31.52
C ALA A 498 15.62 -23.46 -30.18
N ARG A 499 15.13 -22.94 -29.04
CA ARG A 499 15.45 -23.39 -27.66
C ARG A 499 16.96 -23.32 -27.36
N ARG A 500 17.65 -22.37 -27.98
CA ARG A 500 19.10 -22.12 -27.83
C ARG A 500 19.35 -21.03 -26.79
N THR A 501 18.85 -21.26 -25.59
CA THR A 501 19.07 -20.39 -24.44
C THR A 501 19.77 -21.12 -23.30
N SER A 502 20.48 -20.35 -22.50
CA SER A 502 20.91 -20.69 -21.15
C SER A 502 20.70 -19.42 -20.30
N PHE A 503 21.22 -19.38 -19.08
CA PHE A 503 21.12 -18.20 -18.24
C PHE A 503 22.33 -18.04 -17.30
N LEU A 504 22.56 -16.80 -16.88
CA LEU A 504 23.38 -16.44 -15.73
C LEU A 504 22.44 -16.16 -14.55
N PHE A 505 22.86 -16.49 -13.33
CA PHE A 505 22.05 -16.27 -12.12
C PHE A 505 22.94 -15.94 -10.91
N ASP A 506 22.56 -14.93 -10.15
CA ASP A 506 23.11 -14.59 -8.85
C ASP A 506 21.96 -14.24 -7.88
N PRO A 507 21.68 -15.06 -6.85
CA PRO A 507 20.60 -14.80 -5.90
C PRO A 507 20.88 -13.61 -4.95
N THR A 508 22.08 -13.03 -4.98
CA THR A 508 22.42 -11.80 -4.23
C THR A 508 22.12 -10.52 -5.01
N GLY A 509 21.96 -10.63 -6.34
CA GLY A 509 21.59 -9.53 -7.23
C GLY A 509 22.66 -8.46 -7.44
N THR A 510 22.45 -7.61 -8.45
CA THR A 510 23.29 -6.44 -8.70
C THR A 510 23.29 -5.48 -7.50
N GLN A 511 24.48 -5.05 -7.08
CA GLN A 511 24.66 -4.26 -5.85
C GLN A 511 24.32 -2.76 -5.97
N PRO A 512 24.52 -2.08 -7.13
CA PRO A 512 24.03 -0.71 -7.32
C PRO A 512 22.50 -0.66 -7.38
N LEU A 513 21.89 0.24 -6.60
CA LEU A 513 20.46 0.52 -6.57
C LEU A 513 20.20 2.02 -6.68
N ALA A 514 19.11 2.40 -7.36
CA ALA A 514 18.74 3.80 -7.58
C ALA A 514 17.51 4.20 -6.76
N TYR A 515 17.74 4.59 -5.52
CA TYR A 515 16.69 5.14 -4.66
C TYR A 515 16.17 6.48 -5.20
N PRO A 516 14.86 6.65 -5.40
CA PRO A 516 14.27 7.93 -5.82
C PRO A 516 14.42 9.00 -4.73
N PRO A 517 14.57 10.28 -5.08
CA PRO A 517 14.58 11.36 -4.11
C PRO A 517 13.17 11.60 -3.53
N GLU A 518 13.11 12.33 -2.41
CA GLU A 518 11.85 12.64 -1.73
C GLU A 518 11.05 13.74 -2.44
N ASN A 519 9.73 13.55 -2.54
CA ASN A 519 8.80 14.47 -3.15
C ASN A 519 8.51 15.70 -2.23
N PRO A 520 8.86 16.95 -2.62
CA PRO A 520 8.63 18.13 -1.78
C PRO A 520 7.14 18.46 -1.54
N LEU A 521 6.22 17.87 -2.29
CA LEU A 521 4.77 17.99 -2.07
C LEU A 521 4.26 17.02 -0.99
N TYR A 522 4.91 15.86 -0.80
CA TYR A 522 4.57 14.91 0.26
C TYR A 522 4.57 15.60 1.62
N TYR A 523 5.64 16.33 1.95
CA TYR A 523 5.79 17.06 3.21
C TYR A 523 4.67 18.07 3.54
N LYS A 524 3.93 18.57 2.53
CA LYS A 524 2.78 19.46 2.73
C LYS A 524 1.50 18.70 3.12
N THR A 525 1.42 17.43 2.74
CA THR A 525 0.26 16.54 2.94
C THR A 525 0.49 15.49 4.04
N ALA A 526 1.75 15.21 4.37
CA ALA A 526 2.14 14.14 5.27
C ALA A 526 1.51 14.21 6.68
N PRO A 527 1.36 15.37 7.36
CA PRO A 527 0.79 15.38 8.71
C PRO A 527 -0.64 14.83 8.82
N PRO A 528 -1.64 15.24 7.99
CA PRO A 528 -2.95 14.58 7.97
C PRO A 528 -2.93 13.19 7.34
N THR A 529 -2.10 12.93 6.32
CA THR A 529 -2.03 11.61 5.65
C THR A 529 -1.48 10.51 6.57
N LEU A 530 -0.34 10.76 7.24
CA LEU A 530 0.25 9.85 8.21
C LEU A 530 -0.66 9.63 9.42
N LEU A 531 -1.48 10.62 9.80
CA LEU A 531 -2.41 10.50 10.91
C LEU A 531 -3.65 9.65 10.55
N GLY A 532 -4.15 9.72 9.32
CA GLY A 532 -5.20 8.79 8.87
C GLY A 532 -4.65 7.37 8.64
N GLN A 533 -3.46 7.23 8.05
CA GLN A 533 -2.75 5.95 7.94
C GLN A 533 -2.48 5.33 9.34
N TYR A 534 -2.13 6.14 10.34
CA TYR A 534 -2.04 5.70 11.73
C TYR A 534 -3.38 5.12 12.23
N PHE A 535 -4.51 5.77 11.95
CA PHE A 535 -5.84 5.25 12.34
C PHE A 535 -6.28 4.01 11.54
N GLN A 536 -5.69 3.71 10.38
CA GLN A 536 -5.90 2.44 9.66
C GLN A 536 -5.54 1.21 10.51
N MET A 537 -4.69 1.37 11.54
CA MET A 537 -4.36 0.28 12.48
C MET A 537 -5.58 -0.40 13.11
N PHE A 538 -6.72 0.30 13.21
CA PHE A 538 -7.94 -0.23 13.82
C PHE A 538 -8.64 -1.29 12.97
N TRP A 539 -8.22 -1.51 11.73
CA TRP A 539 -8.64 -2.67 10.94
C TRP A 539 -7.44 -3.37 10.28
N ILE A 540 -7.75 -4.37 9.47
CA ILE A 540 -6.93 -4.83 8.35
C ILE A 540 -7.90 -4.87 7.19
N ASP A 541 -7.48 -4.30 6.06
CA ASP A 541 -8.13 -4.52 4.78
C ASP A 541 -7.33 -5.61 4.07
N GLN A 542 -7.98 -6.70 3.66
CA GLN A 542 -7.36 -7.81 2.97
C GLN A 542 -8.19 -8.13 1.73
N THR A 543 -7.58 -7.86 0.58
CA THR A 543 -8.15 -8.01 -0.78
C THR A 543 -7.44 -9.11 -1.57
N GLY A 544 -6.14 -9.33 -1.30
CA GLY A 544 -5.26 -10.20 -2.08
C GLY A 544 -4.79 -9.55 -3.38
N MET A 545 -4.05 -10.30 -4.20
CA MET A 545 -3.49 -9.83 -5.47
C MET A 545 -4.54 -9.16 -6.38
N TYR A 546 -4.22 -8.00 -6.95
CA TYR A 546 -5.09 -7.31 -7.89
C TYR A 546 -5.22 -8.10 -9.20
N SER A 547 -6.41 -8.12 -9.82
CA SER A 547 -6.65 -8.99 -10.97
C SER A 547 -6.22 -8.43 -12.32
N PHE A 548 -5.89 -7.13 -12.40
CA PHE A 548 -5.65 -6.37 -13.64
C PHE A 548 -6.72 -6.53 -14.73
N SER A 549 -7.91 -7.03 -14.36
CA SER A 549 -9.05 -7.19 -15.26
C SER A 549 -9.73 -5.85 -15.51
N PRO A 550 -10.35 -5.63 -16.68
CA PRO A 550 -11.22 -4.47 -16.95
C PRO A 550 -12.42 -4.34 -15.99
N THR A 551 -12.77 -5.42 -15.27
CA THR A 551 -13.79 -5.42 -14.21
C THR A 551 -13.25 -4.97 -12.83
N GLY A 552 -11.94 -4.86 -12.68
CA GLY A 552 -11.26 -4.53 -11.43
C GLY A 552 -11.38 -5.59 -10.33
N GLY A 553 -10.97 -5.19 -9.13
CA GLY A 553 -10.98 -6.01 -7.92
C GLY A 553 -9.86 -7.06 -7.85
N SER A 554 -9.71 -7.66 -6.67
CA SER A 554 -8.62 -8.60 -6.36
C SER A 554 -9.04 -10.07 -6.41
N CYS A 555 -8.06 -10.97 -6.55
CA CYS A 555 -8.22 -12.39 -6.82
C CYS A 555 -8.81 -13.22 -5.67
N HIS A 556 -8.83 -12.68 -4.46
CA HIS A 556 -9.39 -13.33 -3.29
C HIS A 556 -10.68 -12.64 -2.85
N GLN A 557 -11.36 -13.19 -1.84
CA GLN A 557 -12.51 -12.53 -1.24
C GLN A 557 -12.03 -11.42 -0.30
N GLU A 558 -12.45 -10.18 -0.56
CA GLU A 558 -12.22 -9.04 0.33
C GLU A 558 -12.88 -9.26 1.70
N TYR A 559 -12.14 -8.98 2.78
CA TYR A 559 -12.70 -8.87 4.13
C TYR A 559 -11.97 -7.86 5.01
N ILE A 560 -12.76 -7.10 5.78
CA ILE A 560 -12.28 -6.06 6.69
C ILE A 560 -12.29 -6.58 8.12
N THR A 561 -11.10 -6.80 8.70
CA THR A 561 -10.95 -7.32 10.07
C THR A 561 -10.75 -6.20 11.09
N ILE A 562 -11.80 -5.84 11.84
CA ILE A 562 -11.72 -4.79 12.87
C ILE A 562 -10.93 -5.27 14.10
N ARG A 563 -9.85 -4.56 14.45
CA ARG A 563 -8.96 -4.84 15.59
C ARG A 563 -9.54 -4.32 16.91
N TRP A 564 -10.70 -4.83 17.34
CA TRP A 564 -11.43 -4.37 18.53
C TRP A 564 -10.57 -4.23 19.81
N LYS A 565 -9.62 -5.14 20.05
CA LYS A 565 -8.69 -5.05 21.19
C LYS A 565 -7.83 -3.77 21.14
N LEU A 566 -7.36 -3.38 19.96
CA LEU A 566 -6.51 -2.20 19.76
C LEU A 566 -7.32 -0.90 19.91
N ILE A 567 -8.57 -0.89 19.41
CA ILE A 567 -9.52 0.21 19.66
C ILE A 567 -9.76 0.38 21.18
N GLY A 568 -9.96 -0.73 21.90
CA GLY A 568 -10.12 -0.71 23.36
C GLY A 568 -8.90 -0.13 24.10
N TYR A 569 -7.68 -0.55 23.74
CA TYR A 569 -6.45 0.01 24.31
C TYR A 569 -6.24 1.47 23.93
N PHE A 570 -6.57 1.89 22.71
CA PHE A 570 -6.50 3.28 22.28
C PHE A 570 -7.44 4.17 23.12
N VAL A 571 -8.70 3.76 23.31
CA VAL A 571 -9.64 4.48 24.18
C VAL A 571 -9.14 4.52 25.64
N ALA A 572 -8.56 3.42 26.15
CA ALA A 572 -7.97 3.40 27.48
C ALA A 572 -6.79 4.39 27.62
N TRP A 573 -5.90 4.47 26.63
CA TRP A 573 -4.79 5.43 26.64
C TRP A 573 -5.25 6.89 26.47
N VAL A 574 -6.29 7.15 25.67
CA VAL A 574 -6.93 8.48 25.61
C VAL A 574 -7.52 8.88 26.96
N LEU A 575 -8.15 7.94 27.69
CA LEU A 575 -8.65 8.17 29.04
C LEU A 575 -7.52 8.40 30.07
N VAL A 576 -6.42 7.64 30.01
CA VAL A 576 -5.22 7.87 30.86
C VAL A 576 -4.62 9.25 30.58
N GLY A 577 -4.43 9.62 29.32
CA GLY A 577 -3.96 10.95 28.93
C GLY A 577 -4.88 12.08 29.40
N PHE A 578 -6.20 11.88 29.30
CA PHE A 578 -7.19 12.82 29.83
C PHE A 578 -7.13 12.97 31.36
N LEU A 579 -6.95 11.88 32.10
CA LEU A 579 -6.81 11.89 33.56
C LEU A 579 -5.51 12.59 34.00
N LEU A 580 -4.40 12.35 33.30
CA LEU A 580 -3.13 13.05 33.53
C LEU A 580 -3.25 14.55 33.22
N PHE A 581 -3.92 14.91 32.12
CA PHE A 581 -4.23 16.31 31.80
C PHE A 581 -5.10 16.96 32.89
N GLU A 582 -6.16 16.31 33.37
CA GLU A 582 -6.99 16.84 34.45
C GLU A 582 -6.21 17.00 35.76
N ALA A 583 -5.30 16.07 36.11
CA ALA A 583 -4.43 16.17 37.26
C ALA A 583 -3.47 17.37 37.15
N ALA A 584 -2.76 17.50 36.01
CA ALA A 584 -1.87 18.63 35.75
C ALA A 584 -2.63 19.97 35.75
N ARG A 585 -3.83 20.01 35.14
CA ARG A 585 -4.72 21.18 35.14
C ARG A 585 -5.22 21.54 36.54
N LEU A 586 -5.45 20.55 37.42
CA LEU A 586 -5.79 20.78 38.83
C LEU A 586 -4.61 21.32 39.62
N LEU A 587 -3.39 20.82 39.39
CA LEU A 587 -2.17 21.36 40.00
C LEU A 587 -1.94 22.82 39.59
N ILE A 588 -1.98 23.15 38.29
CA ILE A 588 -1.78 24.52 37.79
C ILE A 588 -2.85 25.48 38.34
N VAL A 589 -4.12 25.08 38.35
CA VAL A 589 -5.21 25.90 38.91
C VAL A 589 -5.11 26.02 40.44
N GLY A 590 -4.66 24.96 41.13
CA GLY A 590 -4.47 24.95 42.58
C GLY A 590 -3.31 25.85 43.03
N CYS A 591 -2.13 25.68 42.42
CA CYS A 591 -0.89 26.34 42.81
C CYS A 591 -0.77 27.77 42.25
N CYS A 592 -1.16 28.02 40.99
CA CYS A 592 -0.98 29.34 40.38
C CYS A 592 -2.25 30.21 40.52
N TRP A 593 -3.41 29.66 40.16
CA TRP A 593 -4.66 30.43 40.11
C TRP A 593 -5.34 30.59 41.49
N GLY A 594 -5.16 29.61 42.38
CA GLY A 594 -5.69 29.62 43.75
C GLY A 594 -5.15 30.77 44.61
N PRO A 595 -3.83 30.95 44.76
CA PRO A 595 -3.24 32.10 45.44
C PRO A 595 -3.54 33.42 44.73
N PHE A 596 -3.47 33.47 43.39
CA PHE A 596 -3.81 34.68 42.63
C PHE A 596 -5.25 35.17 42.88
N LEU A 597 -6.24 34.27 42.89
CA LEU A 597 -7.62 34.60 43.23
C LEU A 597 -7.78 35.00 44.71
N ARG A 598 -7.06 34.36 45.64
CA ARG A 598 -7.05 34.76 47.06
C ARG A 598 -6.50 36.17 47.23
N ARG A 599 -5.31 36.46 46.68
CA ARG A 599 -4.68 37.79 46.68
C ARG A 599 -5.57 38.85 46.02
N ARG A 600 -6.18 38.57 44.87
CA ARG A 600 -7.12 39.49 44.19
C ARG A 600 -8.37 39.78 45.02
N ARG A 601 -8.96 38.77 45.68
CA ARG A 601 -10.12 38.96 46.57
C ARG A 601 -9.74 39.72 47.84
N TYR A 602 -8.57 39.43 48.43
CA TYR A 602 -8.04 40.17 49.57
C TYR A 602 -7.89 41.66 49.24
N LEU A 603 -7.24 41.99 48.11
CA LEU A 603 -7.12 43.38 47.63
C LEU A 603 -8.49 44.04 47.39
N GLN A 604 -9.48 43.30 46.88
CA GLN A 604 -10.86 43.79 46.69
C GLN A 604 -11.73 43.85 47.96
N LYS A 605 -11.31 43.21 49.07
CA LYS A 605 -11.91 43.35 50.41
C LYS A 605 -11.25 44.53 51.14
N LYS A 606 -9.92 44.62 51.07
CA LYS A 606 -9.13 45.74 51.60
C LYS A 606 -9.57 47.08 51.01
N LYS A 607 -9.59 47.23 49.67
CA LYS A 607 -9.99 48.49 49.02
C LYS A 607 -11.40 48.92 49.42
N ARG A 608 -12.31 47.97 49.64
CA ARG A 608 -13.68 48.28 50.12
C ARG A 608 -13.71 48.76 51.56
N MET A 609 -12.93 48.17 52.47
CA MET A 609 -12.83 48.66 53.85
C MET A 609 -12.08 50.01 53.95
N GLU A 610 -11.22 50.33 52.97
CA GLU A 610 -10.64 51.67 52.81
C GLU A 610 -11.68 52.67 52.27
N GLU A 611 -12.49 52.30 51.27
CA GLU A 611 -13.61 53.10 50.73
C GLU A 611 -14.78 53.28 51.72
N GLU A 612 -15.03 52.30 52.59
CA GLU A 612 -16.05 52.30 53.64
C GLU A 612 -15.55 52.93 54.97
N GLY A 613 -14.34 53.49 54.99
CA GLY A 613 -13.82 54.30 56.11
C GLY A 613 -13.43 53.52 57.38
N LEU A 614 -13.17 52.21 57.27
CA LEU A 614 -12.86 51.32 58.41
C LEU A 614 -11.36 51.15 58.71
N VAL A 615 -10.48 51.82 57.98
CA VAL A 615 -9.02 51.79 58.20
C VAL A 615 -8.55 53.16 58.68
N ALA A 616 -8.67 53.42 59.99
CA ALA A 616 -8.10 54.61 60.61
C ALA A 616 -6.56 54.51 60.66
N GLY A 617 -5.87 55.53 60.12
CA GLY A 617 -4.41 55.62 60.15
C GLY A 617 -3.87 55.90 61.57
N SER A 618 -2.70 55.34 61.89
CA SER A 618 -2.06 55.49 63.19
C SER A 618 -1.20 56.76 63.28
N SER A 619 -1.77 57.88 63.74
CA SER A 619 -1.01 59.06 64.13
C SER A 619 -1.82 60.00 65.05
N GLY A 620 -1.23 60.39 66.19
CA GLY A 620 -1.74 61.47 67.05
C GLY A 620 -2.33 61.01 68.40
N LEU A 621 -1.84 61.65 69.46
CA LEU A 621 -2.56 61.84 70.74
C LEU A 621 -3.75 62.80 70.46
N ASP A 622 -4.86 62.85 71.20
CA ASP A 622 -4.93 62.99 72.66
C ASP A 622 -6.36 62.74 73.22
N GLY A 623 -6.47 62.73 74.55
CA GLY A 623 -7.66 63.02 75.41
C GLY A 623 -9.13 62.80 74.97
N GLY A 624 -9.86 62.00 75.75
CA GLY A 624 -11.29 62.28 76.06
C GLY A 624 -12.29 61.13 75.91
N GLY A 625 -13.16 60.93 76.92
CA GLY A 625 -14.04 59.77 77.08
C GLY A 625 -15.13 59.55 76.00
N GLY A 626 -15.54 58.28 75.85
CA GLY A 626 -16.58 57.87 74.89
C GLY A 626 -16.85 56.37 74.86
N GLU A 627 -17.56 55.83 75.86
CA GLU A 627 -17.90 54.41 75.92
C GLU A 627 -19.16 54.07 75.10
N ARG A 628 -19.01 53.52 73.88
CA ARG A 628 -19.88 52.53 73.19
C ARG A 628 -19.60 52.44 71.68
N ARG A 629 -18.62 51.61 71.26
CA ARG A 629 -18.53 50.87 69.96
C ARG A 629 -17.09 50.33 69.77
N ARG A 630 -16.82 49.07 70.17
CA ARG A 630 -15.56 48.36 69.83
C ARG A 630 -15.72 46.92 69.35
N SER A 631 -16.81 46.23 69.72
CA SER A 631 -16.99 44.78 69.46
C SER A 631 -16.98 44.34 67.98
N SER A 632 -17.31 45.21 67.02
CA SER A 632 -17.32 44.85 65.59
C SER A 632 -16.01 45.15 64.85
N VAL A 633 -15.19 46.07 65.35
CA VAL A 633 -13.97 46.54 64.66
C VAL A 633 -12.82 45.59 64.95
N ASP A 634 -12.59 45.23 66.22
CA ASP A 634 -11.51 44.31 66.60
C ASP A 634 -11.75 42.90 66.05
N ALA A 635 -13.01 42.47 65.90
CA ALA A 635 -13.35 41.21 65.23
C ALA A 635 -12.93 41.20 63.74
N GLY A 636 -13.15 42.29 63.01
CA GLY A 636 -12.70 42.44 61.62
C GLY A 636 -11.17 42.53 61.49
N ARG A 637 -10.50 43.09 62.50
CA ARG A 637 -9.03 43.19 62.58
C ARG A 637 -8.39 41.82 62.81
N HIS A 638 -8.90 41.05 63.77
CA HIS A 638 -8.42 39.68 64.04
C HIS A 638 -8.64 38.75 62.83
N GLU A 639 -9.77 38.87 62.12
CA GLU A 639 -10.02 38.10 60.89
C GLU A 639 -9.04 38.48 59.76
N LEU A 640 -8.58 39.73 59.70
CA LEU A 640 -7.57 40.17 58.73
C LEU A 640 -6.17 39.68 59.06
N GLU A 641 -5.76 39.69 60.33
CA GLU A 641 -4.44 39.21 60.76
C GLU A 641 -4.33 37.68 60.61
N ASP A 642 -5.36 36.93 61.01
CA ASP A 642 -5.46 35.48 60.81
C ASP A 642 -5.53 35.11 59.31
N GLN A 643 -6.15 35.93 58.46
CA GLN A 643 -6.08 35.74 57.00
C GLN A 643 -4.72 36.15 56.41
N SER A 644 -4.03 37.14 56.97
CA SER A 644 -2.70 37.57 56.52
C SER A 644 -1.59 36.58 56.90
N GLN A 645 -1.79 35.74 57.92
CA GLN A 645 -0.91 34.63 58.27
C GLN A 645 -1.19 33.33 57.49
N ARG A 646 -2.25 33.30 56.66
CA ARG A 646 -2.71 32.13 55.87
C ARG A 646 -2.66 32.33 54.34
N VAL A 647 -2.02 33.42 53.87
CA VAL A 647 -1.87 33.81 52.45
C VAL A 647 -0.43 33.62 52.00
#